data_AF-A0A0S6UZH7-F1
#
_entry.id   AF-A0A0S6UZH7-F1
#
_cell.length_a   1.000
_cell.length_b   1.000
_cell.length_c   1.000
_cell.angle_alpha   90.00
_cell.angle_beta   90.00
_cell.angle_gamma   90.00
#
_symmetry.space_group_name_H-M   'P 1'
#
loop_
_entity.id
_entity.type
_entity.pdbx_description
1 polymer ?
#
loop_
_entity_poly.entity_id
_entity_poly.type
_entity_poly.pdbx_seq_one_letter_code
_entity_poly.pdbx_strand_id
1 'polypeptide(L)'
;MWDFHNLIFHARKRWQDVAAKSQAQLGIGGPGKDETAVPVVKPAMGQQVLRLPKPGMIKVTGNEPTFTTVMEARRSIRSFDDKHPITLEQFGELLHHAARVKSICTFRDKFGHLANSGSADQNALLSERAYPGSGARYELELYPVVRHCRGLDAGLYHYDPLHHQLEKIKDESDSNVLALIDEAFGATARESKPQILLVIAARFDRMLEAYQYLGYSLVLKNVGVLLQNFYLAATAMNLGGCAVGEIAHEPLAGATGLEFLEEAAVGGFILGTPRDESRASRRDGESSQEALRAVAAAPDYDPQAGGATALAEYAHDLDDRLSGLRTLRKSTLGDPRITIVILDGDPDLTLSCFREAQISKRYPFWHKRAEPVTAEQHACYRTIMQSELQPDVQQERLADAFPPQVLNRILGDRHATYVTSTIAGQPHSPTPGIAPHCRVIVVPLNEPGDHGEFMSALNLARAFELAQELGANVIHCAACVPTQTDEPHDLLARAVRNCLEANILIVAPVGNDSGACRCIPAVLPGTLAVGALKDDGRPFDFSNWGGNYDNDGIMAPGERILCAQPCTEEPIREKGTSLAAPVVTGIAALLMSRQLQKGQEVDAGAIRSALLDTARACDPAIVDEPQRCLRGVMDLPSAMDALFQEHAGTGASSNIACLFERGVTVQSKLSSDRTPRASNGGMTPSVAETVAIGVMPEDPVVQAPSGLLSPSVGGASVTTSTAHSGLVYALGRLSYDLGTELGVQTLEQRMAQAVERGEIRGANPYNVSDLVDYLDLNPTERRCIIWTLEMDGCPIYALAPKGPYADQIYGILLDLLNGQIQPEDSPGFIERVSIPGMRTGGTVEMFSRAKLPVVAVADMRGIYGWHINALVQEVVNSALGKNGEGADYQALRAAIAGFLRRVYYELRNHGMTSRDRAMNFAATNCLQAVTAFAKALSERRALRSIAVEKSQVCRMHSDCWELYLTFHDPEESKRAETIFQFTVDVSDIMPVTVGGVRSWARRGQD
;
A
#
# COMPACT_ATOMS: atom_id res chain seq x y z
N MET A 1 -10.92 -12.91 -3.91
CA MET A 1 -11.70 -12.81 -2.66
C MET A 1 -11.16 -13.88 -1.70
N TRP A 2 -11.09 -13.62 -0.39
CA TRP A 2 -10.59 -14.59 0.59
C TRP A 2 -11.71 -15.55 1.01
N ASP A 3 -11.46 -16.86 0.96
CA ASP A 3 -12.32 -17.87 1.58
C ASP A 3 -12.33 -17.71 3.12
N PHE A 4 -13.39 -18.17 3.79
CA PHE A 4 -13.52 -18.17 5.24
C PHE A 4 -12.32 -18.82 5.97
N HIS A 5 -11.88 -20.00 5.52
CA HIS A 5 -10.75 -20.71 6.13
C HIS A 5 -9.45 -19.95 5.89
N ASN A 6 -9.27 -19.42 4.69
CA ASN A 6 -8.11 -18.60 4.34
C ASN A 6 -8.07 -17.30 5.15
N LEU A 7 -9.21 -16.64 5.40
CA LEU A 7 -9.28 -15.43 6.21
C LEU A 7 -9.04 -15.71 7.71
N ILE A 8 -9.65 -16.75 8.28
CA ILE A 8 -9.39 -17.17 9.66
C ILE A 8 -7.92 -17.54 9.85
N PHE A 9 -7.36 -18.30 8.91
CA PHE A 9 -5.95 -18.66 8.92
C PHE A 9 -5.06 -17.42 8.76
N HIS A 10 -5.41 -16.47 7.89
CA HIS A 10 -4.62 -15.26 7.70
C HIS A 10 -4.65 -14.31 8.92
N ALA A 11 -5.82 -14.14 9.55
CA ALA A 11 -5.99 -13.26 10.70
C ALA A 11 -5.31 -13.83 11.96
N ARG A 12 -5.64 -15.07 12.35
CA ARG A 12 -5.17 -15.70 13.60
C ARG A 12 -3.69 -16.11 13.58
N LYS A 13 -2.96 -15.80 12.51
CA LYS A 13 -1.52 -16.07 12.32
C LYS A 13 -0.69 -14.79 12.24
N ARG A 14 -1.24 -13.64 12.63
CA ARG A 14 -0.53 -12.35 12.76
C ARG A 14 -0.29 -11.99 14.23
N TRP A 15 0.79 -11.23 14.48
CA TRP A 15 1.26 -10.88 15.83
C TRP A 15 0.31 -9.97 16.63
N GLN A 16 -0.53 -9.18 15.94
CA GLN A 16 -1.34 -8.11 16.56
C GLN A 16 -2.43 -8.63 17.51
N ASP A 17 -3.03 -9.81 17.24
CA ASP A 17 -4.01 -10.43 18.15
C ASP A 17 -3.37 -11.06 19.41
N VAL A 18 -2.03 -11.22 19.41
CA VAL A 18 -1.30 -11.87 20.52
C VAL A 18 -0.88 -10.86 21.59
N ALA A 19 -0.74 -9.58 21.24
CA ALA A 19 -0.34 -8.51 22.17
C ALA A 19 -1.36 -8.23 23.29
N ALA A 20 -2.60 -8.69 23.14
CA ALA A 20 -3.63 -8.63 24.19
C ALA A 20 -3.48 -9.72 25.28
N LYS A 21 -2.53 -10.66 25.13
CA LYS A 21 -2.18 -11.65 26.14
C LYS A 21 -0.80 -11.33 26.69
N SER A 22 -0.69 -11.30 28.02
CA SER A 22 0.54 -10.93 28.72
C SER A 22 1.75 -11.76 28.26
N GLN A 23 2.95 -11.17 28.30
CA GLN A 23 4.21 -11.87 27.97
C GLN A 23 4.40 -13.18 28.77
N ALA A 24 3.74 -13.36 29.91
CA ALA A 24 3.72 -14.60 30.69
C ALA A 24 2.95 -15.78 30.05
N GLN A 25 2.14 -15.55 29.01
CA GLN A 25 1.54 -16.62 28.17
C GLN A 25 2.26 -16.81 26.83
N LEU A 26 3.20 -15.93 26.48
CA LEU A 26 4.08 -16.11 25.33
C LEU A 26 5.18 -17.11 25.71
N GLY A 27 4.83 -18.40 25.63
CA GLY A 27 5.71 -19.54 25.81
C GLY A 27 6.76 -19.70 24.70
N ILE A 28 7.48 -18.61 24.39
CA ILE A 28 8.91 -18.74 24.09
C ILE A 28 9.48 -19.28 25.41
N GLY A 29 9.63 -20.60 25.53
CA GLY A 29 10.12 -21.30 26.73
C GLY A 29 9.11 -21.62 27.84
N GLY A 30 8.66 -22.87 27.89
CA GLY A 30 8.18 -23.55 29.10
C GLY A 30 6.69 -23.95 29.11
N PRO A 31 6.30 -24.97 29.89
CA PRO A 31 7.11 -25.81 30.79
C PRO A 31 7.57 -27.12 30.14
N GLY A 32 8.74 -27.63 30.54
CA GLY A 32 9.30 -28.87 30.00
C GLY A 32 8.83 -30.14 30.72
N LYS A 33 9.09 -31.28 30.06
CA LYS A 33 9.42 -32.57 30.67
C LYS A 33 10.19 -33.41 29.65
N ASP A 34 11.21 -34.13 30.10
CA ASP A 34 11.93 -35.11 29.29
C ASP A 34 10.97 -36.15 28.71
N GLU A 35 10.90 -36.24 27.38
CA GLU A 35 11.54 -37.32 26.62
C GLU A 35 11.37 -37.03 25.10
N THR A 36 12.44 -37.17 24.31
CA THR A 36 12.49 -36.89 22.85
C THR A 36 12.31 -35.42 22.40
N ALA A 37 13.28 -34.55 22.73
CA ALA A 37 13.45 -33.31 21.96
C ALA A 37 13.73 -33.66 20.46
N VAL A 38 12.91 -33.17 19.53
CA VAL A 38 13.00 -33.53 18.11
C VAL A 38 14.42 -33.20 17.58
N PRO A 39 15.17 -34.17 17.02
CA PRO A 39 16.57 -33.97 16.68
C PRO A 39 16.73 -32.96 15.53
N VAL A 40 17.78 -32.15 15.57
CA VAL A 40 18.04 -31.09 14.58
C VAL A 40 18.15 -31.66 13.17
N VAL A 41 18.85 -32.77 13.04
CA VAL A 41 18.98 -33.56 11.81
C VAL A 41 18.10 -34.79 11.99
N LYS A 42 17.31 -35.13 10.96
CA LYS A 42 16.43 -36.30 11.03
C LYS A 42 17.27 -37.59 11.13
N PRO A 43 16.87 -38.60 11.93
CA PRO A 43 17.52 -39.91 11.91
C PRO A 43 17.42 -40.57 10.53
N ALA A 44 18.34 -41.48 10.23
CA ALA A 44 18.40 -42.14 8.94
C ALA A 44 17.10 -42.92 8.62
N MET A 45 16.52 -42.65 7.45
CA MET A 45 15.26 -43.25 6.98
C MET A 45 15.45 -44.52 6.14
N GLY A 46 16.68 -44.80 5.69
CA GLY A 46 17.00 -45.91 4.80
C GLY A 46 18.35 -46.58 5.12
N GLN A 47 18.45 -47.89 4.86
CA GLN A 47 19.68 -48.65 5.11
C GLN A 47 20.72 -48.49 3.99
N GLN A 48 20.29 -48.19 2.76
CA GLN A 48 21.17 -47.96 1.62
C GLN A 48 21.52 -46.47 1.54
N VAL A 49 22.75 -46.12 1.92
CA VAL A 49 23.26 -44.75 1.94
C VAL A 49 24.21 -44.52 0.75
N LEU A 50 23.91 -43.51 -0.07
CA LEU A 50 24.74 -43.03 -1.17
C LEU A 50 25.29 -41.64 -0.83
N ARG A 51 26.62 -41.52 -0.69
CA ARG A 51 27.26 -40.22 -0.49
C ARG A 51 27.23 -39.39 -1.77
N LEU A 52 26.81 -38.13 -1.66
CA LEU A 52 26.78 -37.22 -2.80
C LEU A 52 28.16 -36.59 -3.05
N PRO A 53 28.55 -36.34 -4.31
CA PRO A 53 29.76 -35.60 -4.63
C PRO A 53 29.70 -34.19 -4.03
N LYS A 54 30.64 -33.86 -3.14
CA LYS A 54 30.80 -32.48 -2.66
C LYS A 54 31.54 -31.68 -3.75
N PRO A 55 30.97 -30.58 -4.27
CA PRO A 55 31.73 -29.70 -5.15
C PRO A 55 32.94 -29.17 -4.37
N GLY A 56 34.11 -29.20 -5.00
CA GLY A 56 35.33 -28.66 -4.39
C GLY A 56 35.19 -27.16 -4.12
N MET A 57 36.07 -26.59 -3.28
CA MET A 57 36.29 -25.14 -3.30
C MET A 57 36.99 -24.77 -4.61
N ILE A 58 36.19 -24.65 -5.67
CA ILE A 58 36.63 -24.22 -6.99
C ILE A 58 37.05 -22.75 -6.85
N LYS A 59 38.30 -22.44 -7.25
CA LYS A 59 38.71 -21.05 -7.48
C LYS A 59 37.76 -20.48 -8.52
N VAL A 60 37.11 -19.36 -8.24
CA VAL A 60 36.20 -18.67 -9.17
C VAL A 60 36.85 -18.63 -10.56
N THR A 61 36.40 -19.50 -11.46
CA THR A 61 36.83 -19.48 -12.85
C THR A 61 35.92 -18.52 -13.60
N GLY A 62 36.45 -17.76 -14.54
CA GLY A 62 35.72 -16.69 -15.26
C GLY A 62 34.53 -17.14 -16.13
N ASN A 63 34.06 -18.38 -15.97
CA ASN A 63 32.93 -18.98 -16.67
C ASN A 63 31.69 -19.21 -15.77
N GLU A 64 31.76 -18.93 -14.46
CA GLU A 64 30.56 -18.99 -13.62
C GLU A 64 29.61 -17.83 -13.97
N PRO A 65 28.29 -18.08 -14.15
CA PRO A 65 27.35 -17.00 -14.45
C PRO A 65 27.24 -16.05 -13.26
N THR A 66 27.30 -14.74 -13.53
CA THR A 66 27.16 -13.74 -12.47
C THR A 66 25.81 -13.87 -11.76
N PHE A 67 25.72 -13.46 -10.49
CA PHE A 67 24.45 -13.50 -9.76
C PHE A 67 23.33 -12.75 -10.50
N THR A 68 23.65 -11.64 -11.17
CA THR A 68 22.73 -10.92 -12.06
C THR A 68 22.25 -11.80 -13.22
N THR A 69 23.18 -12.47 -13.93
CA THR A 69 22.84 -13.43 -15.01
C THR A 69 21.91 -14.53 -14.50
N VAL A 70 22.16 -15.06 -13.31
CA VAL A 70 21.32 -16.10 -12.68
C VAL A 70 19.94 -15.55 -12.32
N MET A 71 19.84 -14.36 -11.73
CA MET A 71 18.56 -13.73 -11.37
C MET A 71 17.67 -13.45 -12.59
N GLU A 72 18.25 -12.93 -13.68
CA GLU A 72 17.53 -12.59 -14.92
C GLU A 72 17.15 -13.85 -15.74
N ALA A 73 18.04 -14.85 -15.83
CA ALA A 73 17.76 -16.07 -16.57
C ALA A 73 16.76 -17.01 -15.86
N ARG A 74 16.58 -16.84 -14.54
CA ARG A 74 15.76 -17.72 -13.71
C ARG A 74 14.28 -17.69 -14.15
N ARG A 75 13.77 -18.85 -14.55
CA ARG A 75 12.38 -19.06 -14.96
C ARG A 75 11.92 -20.50 -14.65
N SER A 76 10.61 -20.72 -14.64
CA SER A 76 10.05 -22.07 -14.52
C SER A 76 10.22 -22.85 -15.82
N ILE A 77 10.92 -23.98 -15.77
CA ILE A 77 11.12 -24.89 -16.90
C ILE A 77 10.42 -26.21 -16.59
N ARG A 78 9.57 -26.68 -17.51
CA ARG A 78 8.69 -27.86 -17.37
C ARG A 78 8.93 -28.96 -18.42
N SER A 79 9.82 -28.69 -19.37
CA SER A 79 10.17 -29.56 -20.50
C SER A 79 11.61 -30.03 -20.33
N PHE A 80 11.82 -31.34 -20.21
CA PHE A 80 13.12 -31.95 -19.90
C PHE A 80 13.64 -32.87 -21.02
N ASP A 81 14.97 -32.95 -21.19
CA ASP A 81 15.61 -33.86 -22.15
C ASP A 81 16.06 -35.18 -21.51
N ASP A 82 15.22 -36.20 -21.63
CA ASP A 82 15.53 -37.57 -21.21
C ASP A 82 16.66 -38.24 -21.99
N LYS A 83 17.17 -37.67 -23.09
CA LYS A 83 18.39 -38.20 -23.73
C LYS A 83 19.66 -37.77 -23.01
N HIS A 84 19.59 -36.66 -22.28
CA HIS A 84 20.71 -36.09 -21.51
C HIS A 84 20.25 -35.79 -20.07
N PRO A 85 19.87 -36.84 -19.29
CA PRO A 85 19.38 -36.64 -17.92
C PRO A 85 20.43 -36.01 -17.02
N ILE A 86 19.95 -35.27 -16.01
CA ILE A 86 20.75 -34.72 -14.91
C ILE A 86 21.66 -35.80 -14.29
N THR A 87 22.91 -35.46 -13.98
CA THR A 87 23.86 -36.42 -13.35
C THR A 87 23.85 -36.36 -11.83
N LEU A 88 24.35 -37.41 -11.18
CA LEU A 88 24.52 -37.47 -9.72
C LEU A 88 25.37 -36.31 -9.19
N GLU A 89 26.41 -35.89 -9.94
CA GLU A 89 27.27 -34.76 -9.59
C GLU A 89 26.48 -33.45 -9.60
N GLN A 90 25.75 -33.17 -10.68
CA GLN A 90 24.90 -31.97 -10.80
C GLN A 90 23.79 -31.96 -9.73
N PHE A 91 23.21 -33.11 -9.43
CA PHE A 91 22.17 -33.21 -8.39
C PHE A 91 22.74 -33.01 -6.99
N GLY A 92 23.90 -33.61 -6.70
CA GLY A 92 24.62 -33.42 -5.45
C GLY A 92 25.04 -31.97 -5.23
N GLU A 93 25.65 -31.35 -6.24
CA GLU A 93 26.05 -29.94 -6.20
C GLU A 93 24.84 -29.02 -5.96
N LEU A 94 23.70 -29.23 -6.64
CA LEU A 94 22.48 -28.46 -6.39
C LEU A 94 22.00 -28.58 -4.95
N LEU A 95 21.93 -29.80 -4.38
CA LEU A 95 21.56 -30.00 -2.96
C LEU A 95 22.59 -29.40 -2.00
N HIS A 96 23.87 -29.40 -2.37
CA HIS A 96 24.95 -28.79 -1.61
C HIS A 96 24.78 -27.26 -1.55
N HIS A 97 24.51 -26.61 -2.67
CA HIS A 97 24.28 -25.16 -2.73
C HIS A 97 22.92 -24.75 -2.13
N ALA A 98 21.87 -25.55 -2.30
CA ALA A 98 20.52 -25.15 -1.91
C ALA A 98 20.15 -25.46 -0.45
N ALA A 99 20.55 -26.61 0.10
CA ALA A 99 19.88 -27.19 1.27
C ALA A 99 20.79 -27.74 2.38
N ARG A 100 22.11 -27.86 2.18
CA ARG A 100 23.03 -28.45 3.18
C ARG A 100 23.02 -27.73 4.54
N VAL A 101 23.33 -28.48 5.59
CA VAL A 101 23.79 -27.93 6.87
C VAL A 101 25.28 -27.57 6.73
N LYS A 102 25.62 -26.33 7.06
CA LYS A 102 26.98 -25.79 7.13
C LYS A 102 27.64 -26.11 8.46
N SER A 103 26.87 -26.05 9.55
CA SER A 103 27.31 -26.17 10.93
C SER A 103 26.11 -26.47 11.85
N ILE A 104 26.40 -27.03 13.03
CA ILE A 104 25.47 -27.15 14.16
C ILE A 104 26.03 -26.25 15.27
N CYS A 105 25.17 -25.49 15.95
CA CYS A 105 25.53 -24.58 17.03
C CYS A 105 24.46 -24.61 18.13
N THR A 106 24.77 -24.10 19.33
CA THR A 106 23.76 -23.95 20.39
C THR A 106 22.99 -22.63 20.26
N PHE A 107 21.82 -22.56 20.91
CA PHE A 107 21.07 -21.31 21.05
C PHE A 107 21.94 -20.19 21.66
N ARG A 108 22.76 -20.51 22.67
CA ARG A 108 23.72 -19.57 23.27
C ARG A 108 24.72 -19.01 22.26
N ASP A 109 25.34 -19.87 21.44
CA ASP A 109 26.37 -19.43 20.49
C ASP A 109 25.82 -18.44 19.47
N LYS A 110 24.56 -18.62 19.06
CA LYS A 110 23.91 -17.84 18.01
C LYS A 110 23.13 -16.62 18.50
N PHE A 111 22.49 -16.73 19.67
CA PHE A 111 21.53 -15.76 20.21
C PHE A 111 21.86 -15.31 21.64
N GLY A 112 23.03 -15.65 22.19
CA GLY A 112 23.42 -15.30 23.58
C GLY A 112 23.43 -13.80 23.89
N HIS A 113 23.51 -12.93 22.88
CA HIS A 113 23.35 -11.47 23.03
C HIS A 113 21.91 -11.04 23.36
N LEU A 114 20.91 -11.92 23.18
CA LEU A 114 19.49 -11.72 23.48
C LEU A 114 19.07 -12.36 24.82
N ALA A 115 20.01 -12.93 25.59
CA ALA A 115 19.75 -13.83 26.72
C ALA A 115 19.06 -13.18 27.94
N ASN A 116 18.94 -11.85 28.00
CA ASN A 116 18.16 -11.16 29.05
C ASN A 116 16.63 -11.40 28.94
N SER A 117 16.17 -12.11 27.91
CA SER A 117 14.75 -12.45 27.71
C SER A 117 14.24 -13.63 28.55
N GLY A 118 15.12 -14.38 29.21
CA GLY A 118 14.76 -15.31 30.30
C GLY A 118 13.98 -16.57 29.91
N SER A 119 13.90 -16.92 28.62
CA SER A 119 12.83 -17.80 28.14
C SER A 119 13.21 -18.79 27.01
N ALA A 120 14.46 -19.25 26.95
CA ALA A 120 14.86 -20.33 26.03
C ALA A 120 15.99 -21.20 26.60
N ASP A 121 15.94 -22.51 26.34
CA ASP A 121 17.05 -23.41 26.64
C ASP A 121 18.29 -23.00 25.83
N GLN A 122 19.32 -22.58 26.57
CA GLN A 122 20.56 -22.06 26.03
C GLN A 122 21.41 -23.14 25.34
N ASN A 123 21.19 -24.42 25.69
CA ASN A 123 21.91 -25.57 25.15
C ASN A 123 21.19 -26.22 23.96
N ALA A 124 19.98 -25.76 23.62
CA ALA A 124 19.22 -26.30 22.49
C ALA A 124 20.03 -26.18 21.19
N LEU A 125 20.15 -27.31 20.47
CA LEU A 125 20.90 -27.37 19.23
C LEU A 125 20.10 -26.75 18.07
N LEU A 126 20.81 -26.02 17.22
CA LEU A 126 20.33 -25.36 16.00
C LEU A 126 21.22 -25.77 14.82
N SER A 127 20.77 -25.51 13.59
CA SER A 127 21.61 -25.69 12.40
C SER A 127 21.78 -24.37 11.65
N GLU A 128 22.85 -24.26 10.86
CA GLU A 128 23.00 -23.20 9.87
C GLU A 128 22.95 -23.82 8.48
N ARG A 129 22.08 -23.32 7.59
CA ARG A 129 21.93 -23.86 6.23
C ARG A 129 22.30 -22.82 5.17
N ALA A 130 22.16 -23.18 3.90
CA ALA A 130 22.46 -22.30 2.77
C ALA A 130 21.48 -21.12 2.61
N TYR A 131 20.25 -21.28 3.11
CA TYR A 131 19.16 -20.30 3.06
C TYR A 131 18.74 -19.90 4.49
N PRO A 132 18.12 -18.71 4.71
CA PRO A 132 17.64 -18.33 6.04
C PRO A 132 16.40 -19.14 6.46
N GLY A 133 16.38 -19.58 7.72
CA GLY A 133 15.25 -20.29 8.32
C GLY A 133 14.83 -19.68 9.66
N SER A 134 13.52 -19.66 9.91
CA SER A 134 12.91 -19.10 11.12
C SER A 134 13.54 -19.68 12.41
N GLY A 135 14.07 -18.82 13.28
CA GLY A 135 14.73 -19.20 14.52
C GLY A 135 15.98 -20.08 14.38
N ALA A 136 16.52 -20.23 13.15
CA ALA A 136 17.52 -21.24 12.80
C ALA A 136 17.13 -22.69 13.19
N ARG A 137 15.82 -22.99 13.29
CA ARG A 137 15.31 -24.31 13.69
C ARG A 137 15.27 -25.33 12.55
N TYR A 138 15.05 -24.87 11.31
CA TYR A 138 15.01 -25.67 10.06
C TYR A 138 14.23 -26.98 10.16
N GLU A 139 12.94 -26.89 9.90
CA GLU A 139 11.97 -27.97 9.94
C GLU A 139 11.75 -28.69 8.60
N LEU A 140 12.30 -28.15 7.51
CA LEU A 140 12.10 -28.68 6.16
C LEU A 140 13.06 -29.83 5.88
N GLU A 141 12.48 -30.97 5.50
CA GLU A 141 13.15 -32.16 4.99
C GLU A 141 12.87 -32.36 3.51
N LEU A 142 13.77 -33.06 2.84
CA LEU A 142 13.76 -33.22 1.38
C LEU A 142 13.72 -34.69 1.00
N TYR A 143 12.75 -35.01 0.16
CA TYR A 143 12.51 -36.35 -0.37
C TYR A 143 12.62 -36.35 -1.90
N PRO A 144 13.81 -36.64 -2.45
CA PRO A 144 13.98 -36.84 -3.88
C PRO A 144 13.27 -38.11 -4.37
N VAL A 145 12.25 -37.92 -5.21
CA VAL A 145 11.66 -38.95 -6.07
C VAL A 145 12.41 -38.90 -7.40
N VAL A 146 13.29 -39.86 -7.61
CA VAL A 146 14.16 -39.95 -8.78
C VAL A 146 13.50 -40.86 -9.82
N ARG A 147 13.16 -40.31 -10.99
CA ARG A 147 12.74 -41.09 -12.16
C ARG A 147 13.91 -41.37 -13.10
N HIS A 148 14.75 -40.36 -13.34
CA HIS A 148 15.82 -40.47 -14.33
C HIS A 148 17.00 -39.56 -13.99
N CYS A 149 18.04 -40.12 -13.41
CA CYS A 149 19.29 -39.43 -13.11
C CYS A 149 20.48 -40.32 -13.47
N ARG A 150 21.51 -39.77 -14.11
CA ARG A 150 22.69 -40.54 -14.51
C ARG A 150 23.60 -40.77 -13.30
N GLY A 151 23.76 -42.05 -12.93
CA GLY A 151 24.56 -42.45 -11.77
C GLY A 151 23.75 -42.60 -10.47
N LEU A 152 22.42 -42.53 -10.54
CA LEU A 152 21.51 -42.72 -9.41
C LEU A 152 20.33 -43.59 -9.84
N ASP A 153 20.08 -44.68 -9.12
CA ASP A 153 18.94 -45.55 -9.39
C ASP A 153 17.61 -44.78 -9.23
N ALA A 154 16.56 -45.22 -9.93
CA ALA A 154 15.23 -44.68 -9.73
C ALA A 154 14.62 -45.19 -8.40
N GLY A 155 13.81 -44.34 -7.77
CA GLY A 155 13.22 -44.60 -6.46
C GLY A 155 12.99 -43.34 -5.62
N LEU A 156 12.55 -43.54 -4.38
CA LEU A 156 12.37 -42.49 -3.37
C LEU A 156 13.54 -42.52 -2.37
N TYR A 157 14.10 -41.34 -2.13
CA TYR A 157 15.20 -41.11 -1.21
C TYR A 157 14.81 -40.08 -0.13
N HIS A 158 15.50 -40.11 1.00
CA HIS A 158 15.62 -39.00 1.95
C HIS A 158 17.00 -38.36 1.77
N TYR A 159 17.10 -37.03 1.78
CA TYR A 159 18.39 -36.34 1.74
C TYR A 159 18.83 -35.93 3.15
N ASP A 160 19.93 -36.50 3.62
CA ASP A 160 20.61 -36.10 4.85
C ASP A 160 21.48 -34.85 4.58
N PRO A 161 21.07 -33.68 5.11
CA PRO A 161 21.74 -32.42 4.81
C PRO A 161 23.01 -32.20 5.64
N LEU A 162 23.29 -33.01 6.68
CA LEU A 162 24.48 -32.90 7.52
C LEU A 162 25.67 -33.62 6.88
N HIS A 163 25.48 -34.88 6.52
CA HIS A 163 26.56 -35.68 5.91
C HIS A 163 26.66 -35.46 4.40
N HIS A 164 25.62 -34.89 3.78
CA HIS A 164 25.47 -34.68 2.35
C HIS A 164 25.41 -36.01 1.58
N GLN A 165 24.32 -36.74 1.82
CA GLN A 165 24.10 -38.10 1.31
C GLN A 165 22.60 -38.36 1.08
N LEU A 166 22.28 -39.34 0.23
CA LEU A 166 20.93 -39.83 -0.01
C LEU A 166 20.73 -41.19 0.66
N GLU A 167 19.57 -41.40 1.25
CA GLU A 167 19.16 -42.64 1.92
C GLU A 167 17.98 -43.23 1.15
N LYS A 168 18.14 -44.41 0.54
CA LYS A 168 17.06 -45.01 -0.26
C LYS A 168 15.96 -45.55 0.66
N ILE A 169 14.72 -45.11 0.41
CA ILE A 169 13.52 -45.54 1.15
C ILE A 169 12.77 -46.61 0.35
N LYS A 170 12.53 -46.35 -0.95
CA LYS A 170 11.78 -47.24 -1.86
C LYS A 170 12.40 -47.29 -3.26
N ASP A 171 12.22 -48.41 -3.95
CA ASP A 171 12.52 -48.57 -5.37
C ASP A 171 11.44 -47.98 -6.28
N GLU A 172 11.75 -47.82 -7.57
CA GLU A 172 10.82 -47.33 -8.60
C GLU A 172 9.54 -48.14 -8.80
N SER A 173 9.51 -49.39 -8.31
CA SER A 173 8.38 -50.31 -8.43
C SER A 173 7.29 -50.12 -7.37
N ASP A 174 7.54 -49.31 -6.34
CA ASP A 174 6.53 -49.01 -5.31
C ASP A 174 5.43 -48.10 -5.90
N SER A 175 4.16 -48.49 -5.71
CA SER A 175 3.01 -47.78 -6.27
C SER A 175 2.92 -46.31 -5.86
N ASN A 176 3.44 -45.96 -4.68
CA ASN A 176 3.44 -44.59 -4.20
C ASN A 176 4.48 -43.73 -4.92
N VAL A 177 5.64 -44.31 -5.28
CA VAL A 177 6.69 -43.64 -6.05
C VAL A 177 6.19 -43.30 -7.45
N LEU A 178 5.47 -44.24 -8.08
CA LEU A 178 4.80 -44.02 -9.37
C LEU A 178 3.74 -42.92 -9.29
N ALA A 179 2.92 -42.92 -8.23
CA ALA A 179 1.89 -41.89 -8.03
C ALA A 179 2.50 -40.47 -7.90
N LEU A 180 3.57 -40.30 -7.12
CA LEU A 180 4.29 -39.02 -6.99
C LEU A 180 4.87 -38.53 -8.33
N ILE A 181 5.39 -39.45 -9.16
CA ILE A 181 5.90 -39.12 -10.51
C ILE A 181 4.76 -38.68 -11.44
N ASP A 182 3.60 -39.34 -11.39
CA ASP A 182 2.46 -39.03 -12.25
C ASP A 182 1.74 -37.73 -11.84
N GLU A 183 1.70 -37.41 -10.54
CA GLU A 183 1.23 -36.12 -10.05
C GLU A 183 2.16 -34.98 -10.53
N ALA A 184 3.47 -35.14 -10.37
CA ALA A 184 4.45 -34.16 -10.83
C ALA A 184 4.49 -34.02 -12.37
N PHE A 185 4.05 -35.04 -13.10
CA PHE A 185 3.77 -34.95 -14.54
C PHE A 185 2.50 -34.14 -14.85
N GLY A 186 1.51 -34.11 -13.95
CA GLY A 186 0.43 -33.12 -14.00
C GLY A 186 0.96 -31.69 -13.91
N ALA A 187 1.90 -31.45 -13.00
CA ALA A 187 2.51 -30.12 -12.78
C ALA A 187 3.36 -29.60 -13.96
N THR A 188 3.81 -30.47 -14.88
CA THR A 188 4.46 -30.06 -16.14
C THR A 188 3.49 -29.76 -17.28
N ALA A 189 2.19 -29.56 -16.98
CA ALA A 189 1.12 -29.53 -17.98
C ALA A 189 1.11 -30.78 -18.89
N ARG A 190 1.67 -31.90 -18.41
CA ARG A 190 1.87 -33.16 -19.12
C ARG A 190 2.78 -33.08 -20.37
N GLU A 191 3.65 -32.07 -20.46
CA GLU A 191 4.62 -31.93 -21.56
C GLU A 191 5.78 -32.93 -21.48
N SER A 192 6.32 -33.18 -20.28
CA SER A 192 7.37 -34.16 -20.03
C SER A 192 7.34 -34.64 -18.57
N LYS A 193 7.66 -35.91 -18.31
CA LYS A 193 7.80 -36.39 -16.91
C LYS A 193 9.06 -35.76 -16.30
N PRO A 194 9.02 -35.21 -15.08
CA PRO A 194 10.21 -34.65 -14.43
C PRO A 194 11.28 -35.73 -14.23
N GLN A 195 12.56 -35.33 -14.25
CA GLN A 195 13.67 -36.26 -14.06
C GLN A 195 13.86 -36.58 -12.58
N ILE A 196 13.74 -35.55 -11.73
CA ILE A 196 13.66 -35.64 -10.28
C ILE A 196 12.51 -34.75 -9.82
N LEU A 197 11.71 -35.23 -8.87
CA LEU A 197 10.80 -34.41 -8.05
C LEU A 197 11.41 -34.32 -6.64
N LEU A 198 11.61 -33.10 -6.14
CA LEU A 198 11.92 -32.84 -4.75
C LEU A 198 10.61 -32.56 -4.00
N VAL A 199 10.16 -33.51 -3.18
CA VAL A 199 9.06 -33.26 -2.24
C VAL A 199 9.64 -32.61 -0.98
N ILE A 200 9.06 -31.47 -0.59
CA ILE A 200 9.48 -30.70 0.60
C ILE A 200 8.45 -30.99 1.69
N ALA A 201 8.88 -31.65 2.77
CA ALA A 201 8.03 -31.93 3.93
C ALA A 201 8.46 -31.07 5.13
N ALA A 202 7.53 -30.81 6.07
CA ALA A 202 7.81 -30.02 7.27
C ALA A 202 7.55 -30.84 8.53
N ARG A 203 8.59 -30.97 9.38
CA ARG A 203 8.50 -31.53 10.74
C ARG A 203 7.84 -30.52 11.67
N PHE A 204 6.50 -30.53 11.74
CA PHE A 204 5.72 -29.42 12.31
C PHE A 204 6.08 -29.11 13.76
N ASP A 205 6.32 -30.12 14.59
CA ASP A 205 6.65 -29.97 16.00
C ASP A 205 7.86 -29.06 16.25
N ARG A 206 8.88 -29.11 15.37
CA ARG A 206 10.07 -28.26 15.47
C ARG A 206 9.72 -26.77 15.49
N MET A 207 8.64 -26.38 14.79
CA MET A 207 8.16 -25.00 14.70
C MET A 207 6.97 -24.72 15.62
N LEU A 208 6.05 -25.66 15.81
CA LEU A 208 4.87 -25.48 16.65
C LEU A 208 5.21 -25.43 18.14
N GLU A 209 6.21 -26.20 18.60
CA GLU A 209 6.71 -26.14 19.98
C GLU A 209 7.21 -24.72 20.35
N ALA A 210 7.95 -24.06 19.45
CA ALA A 210 8.59 -22.78 19.72
C ALA A 210 7.77 -21.54 19.33
N TYR A 211 6.94 -21.64 18.30
CA TYR A 211 6.22 -20.52 17.72
C TYR A 211 4.69 -20.67 17.79
N GLN A 212 4.20 -21.81 18.32
CA GLN A 212 2.79 -22.12 18.54
C GLN A 212 1.91 -21.66 17.37
N TYR A 213 1.10 -20.62 17.59
CA TYR A 213 0.20 -20.04 16.61
C TYR A 213 0.95 -19.65 15.32
N LEU A 214 2.14 -19.07 15.37
CA LEU A 214 2.87 -18.61 14.18
C LEU A 214 3.54 -19.74 13.38
N GLY A 215 3.78 -20.92 13.98
CA GLY A 215 4.66 -21.96 13.42
C GLY A 215 4.39 -22.31 11.95
N TYR A 216 3.16 -22.70 11.60
CA TYR A 216 2.79 -23.03 10.21
C TYR A 216 2.94 -21.85 9.23
N SER A 217 2.71 -20.59 9.65
CA SER A 217 2.93 -19.43 8.79
C SER A 217 4.42 -19.21 8.50
N LEU A 218 5.29 -19.58 9.44
CA LEU A 218 6.74 -19.55 9.28
C LEU A 218 7.23 -20.71 8.38
N VAL A 219 6.63 -21.91 8.50
CA VAL A 219 6.89 -23.04 7.58
C VAL A 219 6.70 -22.63 6.12
N LEU A 220 5.54 -22.06 5.76
CA LEU A 220 5.28 -21.65 4.36
C LEU A 220 6.26 -20.59 3.84
N LYS A 221 6.75 -19.70 4.71
CA LYS A 221 7.78 -18.71 4.36
C LYS A 221 9.13 -19.37 4.14
N ASN A 222 9.53 -20.30 5.03
CA ASN A 222 10.75 -21.09 4.88
C ASN A 222 10.72 -21.92 3.57
N VAL A 223 9.57 -22.48 3.19
CA VAL A 223 9.37 -23.18 1.91
C VAL A 223 9.61 -22.25 0.72
N GLY A 224 9.00 -21.06 0.71
CA GLY A 224 9.21 -20.07 -0.36
C GLY A 224 10.68 -19.65 -0.52
N VAL A 225 11.39 -19.48 0.60
CA VAL A 225 12.83 -19.20 0.61
C VAL A 225 13.65 -20.36 0.02
N LEU A 226 13.35 -21.61 0.41
CA LEU A 226 14.04 -22.79 -0.11
C LEU A 226 13.78 -23.01 -1.61
N LEU A 227 12.54 -22.83 -2.06
CA LEU A 227 12.17 -22.90 -3.48
C LEU A 227 12.92 -21.86 -4.33
N GLN A 228 13.07 -20.62 -3.84
CA GLN A 228 13.88 -19.62 -4.52
C GLN A 228 15.36 -20.03 -4.57
N ASN A 229 15.90 -20.63 -3.51
CA ASN A 229 17.29 -21.10 -3.51
C ASN A 229 17.51 -22.25 -4.52
N PHE A 230 16.55 -23.17 -4.67
CA PHE A 230 16.57 -24.18 -5.73
C PHE A 230 16.51 -23.56 -7.14
N TYR A 231 15.65 -22.57 -7.36
CA TYR A 231 15.57 -21.86 -8.64
C TYR A 231 16.91 -21.21 -9.03
N LEU A 232 17.60 -20.57 -8.08
CA LEU A 232 18.89 -19.92 -8.32
C LEU A 232 20.02 -20.94 -8.55
N ALA A 233 20.11 -21.98 -7.73
CA ALA A 233 21.09 -23.06 -7.92
C ALA A 233 20.88 -23.76 -9.28
N ALA A 234 19.65 -24.15 -9.62
CA ALA A 234 19.34 -24.78 -10.90
C ALA A 234 19.72 -23.87 -12.08
N THR A 235 19.35 -22.59 -12.04
CA THR A 235 19.65 -21.64 -13.12
C THR A 235 21.16 -21.42 -13.30
N ALA A 236 21.91 -21.28 -12.20
CA ALA A 236 23.38 -21.16 -12.25
C ALA A 236 24.05 -22.39 -12.88
N MET A 237 23.45 -23.56 -12.73
CA MET A 237 23.94 -24.84 -13.25
C MET A 237 23.37 -25.21 -14.63
N ASN A 238 22.63 -24.30 -15.28
CA ASN A 238 21.89 -24.53 -16.52
C ASN A 238 20.88 -25.71 -16.45
N LEU A 239 20.38 -26.01 -15.26
CA LEU A 239 19.31 -26.97 -15.01
C LEU A 239 17.93 -26.29 -15.08
N GLY A 240 16.93 -27.05 -15.51
CA GLY A 240 15.55 -26.62 -15.51
C GLY A 240 14.86 -27.03 -14.23
N GLY A 241 14.04 -26.14 -13.67
CA GLY A 241 13.19 -26.50 -12.55
C GLY A 241 11.93 -25.65 -12.43
N CYS A 242 10.98 -26.13 -11.65
CA CYS A 242 9.73 -25.45 -11.36
C CYS A 242 9.20 -25.85 -9.99
N ALA A 243 8.77 -24.87 -9.20
CA ALA A 243 7.97 -25.12 -8.02
C ALA A 243 6.61 -25.74 -8.39
N VAL A 244 6.13 -26.66 -7.57
CA VAL A 244 4.84 -27.34 -7.69
C VAL A 244 3.94 -26.90 -6.54
N GLY A 245 2.71 -26.49 -6.86
CA GLY A 245 1.78 -25.88 -5.89
C GLY A 245 0.95 -26.88 -5.07
N GLU A 246 0.84 -28.13 -5.53
CA GLU A 246 0.07 -29.20 -4.90
C GLU A 246 0.84 -30.52 -5.05
N ILE A 247 1.02 -31.23 -3.94
CA ILE A 247 1.53 -32.60 -3.89
C ILE A 247 0.68 -33.35 -2.87
N ALA A 248 0.08 -34.46 -3.30
CA ALA A 248 -0.71 -35.33 -2.45
C ALA A 248 0.16 -35.90 -1.33
N HIS A 249 -0.35 -35.83 -0.11
CA HIS A 249 0.38 -36.35 1.05
C HIS A 249 0.27 -37.87 1.16
N GLU A 250 -0.85 -38.48 0.75
CA GLU A 250 -1.07 -39.92 0.94
C GLU A 250 0.00 -40.80 0.27
N PRO A 251 0.48 -40.52 -0.97
CA PRO A 251 1.60 -41.26 -1.55
C PRO A 251 2.91 -41.10 -0.76
N LEU A 252 3.25 -39.89 -0.30
CA LEU A 252 4.46 -39.69 0.50
C LEU A 252 4.36 -40.46 1.83
N ALA A 253 3.24 -40.36 2.52
CA ALA A 253 2.97 -41.11 3.76
C ALA A 253 3.02 -42.63 3.53
N GLY A 254 2.38 -43.13 2.48
CA GLY A 254 2.39 -44.55 2.12
C GLY A 254 3.79 -45.10 1.78
N ALA A 255 4.66 -44.27 1.21
CA ALA A 255 6.04 -44.65 0.90
C ALA A 255 7.00 -44.57 2.10
N THR A 256 6.76 -43.65 3.04
CA THR A 256 7.69 -43.32 4.14
C THR A 256 7.25 -43.82 5.52
N GLY A 257 5.96 -44.11 5.71
CA GLY A 257 5.36 -44.44 7.00
C GLY A 257 5.12 -43.23 7.93
N LEU A 258 5.21 -42.00 7.43
CA LEU A 258 5.09 -40.77 8.24
C LEU A 258 3.63 -40.37 8.47
N GLU A 259 3.31 -39.88 9.67
CA GLU A 259 1.99 -39.35 10.00
C GLU A 259 1.82 -37.88 9.57
N PHE A 260 0.66 -37.56 8.98
CA PHE A 260 0.32 -36.24 8.45
C PHE A 260 0.46 -35.08 9.46
N LEU A 261 0.22 -35.33 10.74
CA LEU A 261 0.28 -34.30 11.78
C LEU A 261 1.72 -34.05 12.26
N GLU A 262 2.63 -35.01 12.11
CA GLU A 262 4.04 -34.90 12.47
C GLU A 262 4.87 -34.31 11.31
N GLU A 263 4.73 -34.89 10.12
CA GLU A 263 5.50 -34.52 8.94
C GLU A 263 4.70 -34.73 7.63
N ALA A 264 4.25 -33.62 7.03
CA ALA A 264 3.52 -33.63 5.75
C ALA A 264 4.23 -32.84 4.65
N ALA A 265 3.87 -33.13 3.40
CA ALA A 265 4.28 -32.37 2.23
C ALA A 265 3.71 -30.93 2.31
N VAL A 266 4.58 -29.93 2.15
CA VAL A 266 4.25 -28.49 2.20
C VAL A 266 4.71 -27.73 0.95
N GLY A 267 5.36 -28.40 0.01
CA GLY A 267 5.76 -27.84 -1.27
C GLY A 267 6.50 -28.86 -2.13
N GLY A 268 6.72 -28.51 -3.40
CA GLY A 268 7.43 -29.36 -4.34
C GLY A 268 8.30 -28.58 -5.31
N PHE A 269 9.32 -29.23 -5.85
CA PHE A 269 10.15 -28.69 -6.91
C PHE A 269 10.55 -29.78 -7.91
N ILE A 270 10.10 -29.68 -9.16
CA ILE A 270 10.57 -30.55 -10.24
C ILE A 270 11.89 -30.04 -10.80
N LEU A 271 12.76 -30.96 -11.22
CA LEU A 271 14.12 -30.70 -11.67
C LEU A 271 14.50 -31.64 -12.84
N GLY A 272 15.32 -31.14 -13.76
CA GLY A 272 15.95 -31.93 -14.83
C GLY A 272 16.74 -31.09 -15.83
N THR A 273 17.41 -31.72 -16.78
CA THR A 273 18.07 -31.02 -17.89
C THR A 273 17.02 -30.38 -18.81
N PRO A 274 17.07 -29.08 -19.12
CA PRO A 274 16.12 -28.43 -20.01
C PRO A 274 16.08 -29.08 -21.40
N ARG A 275 14.90 -29.12 -22.01
CA ARG A 275 14.75 -29.51 -23.41
C ARG A 275 15.16 -28.37 -24.33
N ASP A 276 16.03 -28.64 -25.28
CA ASP A 276 16.62 -27.64 -26.17
C ASP A 276 15.64 -27.20 -27.27
N GLU A 277 14.82 -26.18 -26.97
CA GLU A 277 13.86 -25.57 -27.91
C GLU A 277 14.55 -24.98 -29.16
N SER A 278 15.85 -24.67 -29.07
CA SER A 278 16.62 -24.07 -30.17
C SER A 278 16.80 -24.99 -31.38
N ARG A 279 16.47 -26.29 -31.28
CA ARG A 279 16.56 -27.26 -32.38
C ARG A 279 15.27 -27.50 -33.16
N ALA A 280 14.11 -27.09 -32.64
CA ALA A 280 12.83 -27.28 -33.34
C ALA A 280 12.61 -26.27 -34.49
N SER A 281 13.17 -25.06 -34.36
CA SER A 281 13.11 -23.98 -35.36
C SER A 281 14.25 -24.00 -36.39
N ARG A 282 15.26 -24.88 -36.24
CA ARG A 282 16.44 -24.97 -37.12
C ARG A 282 16.24 -25.95 -38.28
N ARG A 283 15.16 -25.77 -39.04
CA ARG A 283 15.13 -26.14 -40.46
C ARG A 283 15.07 -24.86 -41.26
N ASP A 284 16.25 -24.24 -41.39
CA ASP A 284 16.74 -23.35 -42.46
C ASP A 284 17.86 -22.47 -41.87
N GLY A 285 19.02 -22.41 -42.54
CA GLY A 285 20.12 -21.50 -42.19
C GLY A 285 21.25 -22.06 -41.30
N GLU A 286 22.45 -22.05 -41.87
CA GLU A 286 23.77 -22.19 -41.23
C GLU A 286 24.09 -20.96 -40.33
N SER A 287 25.04 -20.93 -39.38
CA SER A 287 25.83 -21.95 -38.68
C SER A 287 26.07 -21.45 -37.24
N SER A 288 26.32 -22.34 -36.26
CA SER A 288 26.41 -21.95 -34.83
C SER A 288 27.77 -22.25 -34.19
N GLN A 289 28.85 -21.77 -34.79
CA GLN A 289 30.20 -21.85 -34.20
C GLN A 289 30.95 -20.51 -34.05
N GLU A 290 30.44 -19.41 -34.61
CA GLU A 290 31.09 -18.10 -34.50
C GLU A 290 30.69 -17.33 -33.22
N ALA A 291 29.42 -17.41 -32.79
CA ALA A 291 28.92 -16.70 -31.61
C ALA A 291 29.64 -17.06 -30.29
N LEU A 292 30.17 -18.29 -30.17
CA LEU A 292 30.89 -18.76 -28.97
C LEU A 292 32.38 -18.36 -28.96
N ARG A 293 32.93 -17.81 -30.05
CA ARG A 293 34.30 -17.28 -30.08
C ARG A 293 34.36 -15.77 -29.86
N ALA A 294 33.27 -15.05 -30.14
CA ALA A 294 33.21 -13.59 -30.01
C ALA A 294 33.24 -13.07 -28.55
N VAL A 295 32.90 -13.92 -27.56
CA VAL A 295 32.80 -13.52 -26.14
C VAL A 295 34.14 -13.69 -25.38
N ALA A 296 35.12 -14.40 -25.95
CA ALA A 296 36.34 -14.81 -25.26
C ALA A 296 37.58 -13.92 -25.55
N ALA A 297 37.39 -12.71 -26.09
CA ALA A 297 38.48 -11.83 -26.51
C ALA A 297 38.21 -10.34 -26.16
N ALA A 298 38.18 -10.02 -24.87
CA ALA A 298 38.43 -8.66 -24.39
C ALA A 298 39.94 -8.54 -24.05
N PRO A 299 40.64 -7.44 -24.42
CA PRO A 299 42.06 -7.28 -24.10
C PRO A 299 42.29 -6.99 -22.61
N ASP A 300 43.46 -7.40 -22.09
CA ASP A 300 43.93 -6.99 -20.77
C ASP A 300 44.04 -5.45 -20.66
N TYR A 301 43.58 -4.90 -19.54
CA TYR A 301 43.62 -3.46 -19.26
C TYR A 301 44.99 -3.07 -18.67
N ASP A 302 45.84 -2.41 -19.46
CA ASP A 302 47.07 -1.77 -19.01
C ASP A 302 46.74 -0.41 -18.34
N PRO A 303 47.06 -0.21 -17.06
CA PRO A 303 46.74 1.02 -16.35
C PRO A 303 47.69 2.21 -16.63
N GLN A 304 48.68 2.11 -17.53
CA GLN A 304 49.62 3.23 -17.80
C GLN A 304 49.86 3.55 -19.29
N ALA A 305 48.82 3.97 -20.01
CA ALA A 305 48.97 4.73 -21.26
C ALA A 305 47.98 5.91 -21.34
N GLY A 306 48.44 7.13 -21.02
CA GLY A 306 47.73 8.37 -21.38
C GLY A 306 47.96 8.72 -22.87
N GLY A 307 47.11 9.50 -23.53
CA GLY A 307 45.86 10.13 -23.08
C GLY A 307 45.14 10.84 -24.24
N ALA A 308 44.14 11.66 -23.92
CA ALA A 308 43.40 12.53 -24.86
C ALA A 308 42.49 11.86 -25.93
N THR A 309 41.70 10.84 -25.56
CA THR A 309 40.58 10.34 -26.40
C THR A 309 39.28 9.93 -25.67
N ALA A 310 39.24 9.92 -24.32
CA ALA A 310 38.12 9.39 -23.53
C ALA A 310 36.89 10.33 -23.36
N LEU A 311 36.57 11.17 -24.35
CA LEU A 311 35.56 12.24 -24.21
C LEU A 311 34.22 12.00 -24.92
N ALA A 312 34.13 11.01 -25.83
CA ALA A 312 33.03 10.89 -26.80
C ALA A 312 32.02 9.74 -26.57
N GLU A 313 32.20 8.90 -25.55
CA GLU A 313 31.63 7.54 -25.51
C GLU A 313 30.09 7.46 -25.37
N TYR A 314 29.42 8.50 -24.83
CA TYR A 314 27.97 8.51 -24.58
C TYR A 314 27.29 9.87 -24.87
N ALA A 315 27.65 10.51 -25.99
CA ALA A 315 27.03 11.77 -26.41
C ALA A 315 25.50 11.64 -26.63
N HIS A 316 24.75 12.66 -26.26
CA HIS A 316 23.28 12.70 -26.39
C HIS A 316 22.79 14.00 -27.04
N ASP A 317 21.68 13.94 -27.79
CA ASP A 317 21.10 15.07 -28.54
C ASP A 317 20.82 16.31 -27.68
N LEU A 318 20.52 16.10 -26.39
CA LEU A 318 20.22 17.17 -25.44
C LEU A 318 21.41 17.61 -24.58
N ASP A 319 22.62 17.06 -24.76
CA ASP A 319 23.78 17.41 -23.91
C ASP A 319 24.08 18.91 -23.89
N ASP A 320 23.99 19.57 -25.05
CA ASP A 320 24.31 20.99 -25.20
C ASP A 320 23.10 21.89 -24.84
N ARG A 321 21.91 21.30 -24.68
CA ARG A 321 20.63 21.95 -24.33
C ARG A 321 20.30 21.82 -22.83
N LEU A 322 20.87 20.82 -22.16
CA LEU A 322 20.72 20.53 -20.73
C LEU A 322 22.09 20.47 -20.08
N SER A 323 22.54 21.61 -19.56
CA SER A 323 23.73 21.70 -18.71
C SER A 323 23.70 20.60 -17.64
N GLY A 324 24.80 19.85 -17.52
CA GLY A 324 24.95 18.75 -16.56
C GLY A 324 24.47 17.38 -17.04
N LEU A 325 23.67 17.25 -18.10
CA LEU A 325 23.18 15.96 -18.59
C LEU A 325 24.33 15.02 -18.97
N ARG A 326 25.31 15.51 -19.73
CA ARG A 326 26.54 14.77 -20.09
C ARG A 326 27.31 14.29 -18.86
N THR A 327 27.33 15.07 -17.78
CA THR A 327 27.98 14.72 -16.51
C THR A 327 27.22 13.61 -15.79
N LEU A 328 25.89 13.72 -15.69
CA LEU A 328 25.04 12.69 -15.08
C LEU A 328 25.15 11.37 -15.86
N ARG A 329 25.03 11.41 -17.20
CA ARG A 329 25.13 10.24 -18.09
C ARG A 329 26.49 9.53 -18.00
N LYS A 330 27.59 10.28 -17.80
CA LYS A 330 28.91 9.70 -17.52
C LYS A 330 29.01 9.00 -16.17
N SER A 331 28.16 9.34 -15.21
CA SER A 331 28.09 8.66 -13.91
C SER A 331 27.13 7.48 -13.91
N THR A 332 26.04 7.53 -14.70
CA THR A 332 25.06 6.46 -14.84
C THR A 332 24.19 6.63 -16.08
N LEU A 333 23.85 5.51 -16.75
CA LEU A 333 22.87 5.43 -17.84
C LEU A 333 21.54 4.78 -17.38
N GLY A 334 21.39 4.58 -16.07
CA GLY A 334 20.27 3.89 -15.44
C GLY A 334 20.73 2.68 -14.62
N ASP A 335 19.88 2.26 -13.69
CA ASP A 335 20.02 1.03 -12.90
C ASP A 335 18.73 0.20 -13.08
N PRO A 336 18.82 -1.10 -13.41
CA PRO A 336 17.63 -1.93 -13.71
C PRO A 336 16.71 -2.12 -12.50
N ARG A 337 17.16 -1.77 -11.28
CA ARG A 337 16.30 -1.73 -10.09
C ARG A 337 15.31 -0.55 -10.11
N ILE A 338 15.60 0.51 -10.85
CA ILE A 338 14.69 1.65 -11.03
C ILE A 338 13.66 1.30 -12.11
N THR A 339 12.41 1.17 -11.69
CA THR A 339 11.27 0.88 -12.55
C THR A 339 10.52 2.16 -12.92
N ILE A 340 10.45 2.46 -14.21
CA ILE A 340 9.61 3.52 -14.78
C ILE A 340 8.35 2.87 -15.35
N VAL A 341 7.17 3.30 -14.92
CA VAL A 341 5.90 2.89 -15.52
C VAL A 341 5.34 4.02 -16.39
N ILE A 342 5.11 3.74 -17.66
CA ILE A 342 4.58 4.71 -18.64
C ILE A 342 3.09 4.43 -18.86
N LEU A 343 2.25 5.42 -18.57
CA LEU A 343 0.81 5.42 -18.82
C LEU A 343 0.53 6.23 -20.09
N ASP A 344 0.39 5.54 -21.23
CA ASP A 344 0.27 6.13 -22.57
C ASP A 344 -0.45 5.14 -23.53
N GLY A 345 -0.34 5.30 -24.86
CA GLY A 345 -0.76 4.32 -25.86
C GLY A 345 0.16 3.10 -26.00
N ASP A 346 0.09 2.36 -27.11
CA ASP A 346 0.85 1.12 -27.32
C ASP A 346 2.11 1.34 -28.20
N PRO A 347 3.33 1.34 -27.64
CA PRO A 347 4.54 1.69 -28.41
C PRO A 347 5.02 0.53 -29.29
N ASP A 348 5.65 0.86 -30.41
CA ASP A 348 6.29 -0.15 -31.26
C ASP A 348 7.64 -0.60 -30.68
N LEU A 349 7.63 -1.71 -29.94
CA LEU A 349 8.84 -2.32 -29.36
C LEU A 349 9.62 -3.20 -30.35
N THR A 350 9.27 -3.21 -31.64
CA THR A 350 10.05 -3.93 -32.68
C THR A 350 11.24 -3.12 -33.22
N LEU A 351 11.23 -1.81 -32.99
CA LEU A 351 12.25 -0.86 -33.45
C LEU A 351 13.62 -1.12 -32.82
N SER A 352 14.69 -0.87 -33.58
CA SER A 352 16.07 -1.15 -33.15
C SER A 352 16.48 -0.40 -31.88
N CYS A 353 15.88 0.76 -31.59
CA CYS A 353 16.14 1.53 -30.38
C CYS A 353 15.67 0.88 -29.08
N PHE A 354 14.78 -0.13 -29.16
CA PHE A 354 14.33 -0.90 -28.00
C PHE A 354 14.95 -2.31 -27.93
N ARG A 355 15.81 -2.67 -28.88
CA ARG A 355 16.61 -3.91 -28.81
C ARG A 355 17.48 -3.86 -27.56
N GLU A 356 17.53 -4.96 -26.80
CA GLU A 356 18.27 -5.09 -25.52
C GLU A 356 17.78 -4.19 -24.36
N ALA A 357 16.86 -3.25 -24.61
CA ALA A 357 16.25 -2.42 -23.58
C ALA A 357 15.32 -3.26 -22.66
N GLN A 358 15.32 -2.99 -21.35
CA GLN A 358 14.47 -3.70 -20.38
C GLN A 358 13.02 -3.18 -20.38
N ILE A 359 12.35 -3.25 -21.54
CA ILE A 359 11.01 -2.72 -21.75
C ILE A 359 9.99 -3.86 -21.86
N SER A 360 8.86 -3.73 -21.16
CA SER A 360 7.76 -4.70 -21.24
C SER A 360 6.40 -4.02 -21.28
N LYS A 361 5.41 -4.67 -21.90
CA LYS A 361 4.02 -4.18 -21.93
C LYS A 361 3.18 -4.86 -20.84
N ARG A 362 2.28 -4.11 -20.22
CA ARG A 362 1.25 -4.59 -19.27
C ARG A 362 -0.10 -3.98 -19.61
N TYR A 363 -0.84 -4.68 -20.48
CA TYR A 363 -2.17 -4.25 -20.87
C TYR A 363 -3.15 -4.28 -19.68
N PRO A 364 -3.97 -3.24 -19.49
CA PRO A 364 -5.00 -3.21 -18.45
C PRO A 364 -5.98 -4.38 -18.57
N PHE A 365 -6.13 -5.16 -17.49
CA PHE A 365 -7.03 -6.33 -17.49
C PHE A 365 -8.52 -5.97 -17.62
N TRP A 366 -8.89 -4.70 -17.40
CA TRP A 366 -10.24 -4.19 -17.57
C TRP A 366 -10.54 -3.70 -19.00
N HIS A 367 -9.54 -3.61 -19.88
CA HIS A 367 -9.74 -3.33 -21.30
C HIS A 367 -9.86 -4.63 -22.09
N LYS A 368 -10.84 -4.68 -22.99
CA LYS A 368 -10.88 -5.71 -24.03
C LYS A 368 -9.77 -5.41 -25.03
N ARG A 369 -8.91 -6.41 -25.31
CA ARG A 369 -7.87 -6.29 -26.33
C ARG A 369 -8.49 -5.98 -27.70
N ALA A 370 -7.96 -4.96 -28.37
CA ALA A 370 -8.33 -4.60 -29.73
C ALA A 370 -7.41 -5.29 -30.75
N GLU A 371 -7.88 -5.42 -32.00
CA GLU A 371 -7.02 -5.86 -33.11
C GLU A 371 -5.85 -4.86 -33.29
N PRO A 372 -4.59 -5.31 -33.49
CA PRO A 372 -3.46 -4.41 -33.69
C PRO A 372 -3.67 -3.43 -34.85
N VAL A 373 -3.17 -2.20 -34.71
CA VAL A 373 -3.07 -1.27 -35.83
C VAL A 373 -2.00 -1.79 -36.80
N THR A 374 -2.28 -1.79 -38.10
CA THR A 374 -1.37 -2.39 -39.08
C THR A 374 -0.24 -1.44 -39.50
N ALA A 375 0.87 -2.00 -39.97
CA ALA A 375 2.00 -1.21 -40.46
C ALA A 375 1.60 -0.32 -41.65
N GLU A 376 0.67 -0.78 -42.49
CA GLU A 376 0.10 -0.01 -43.61
C GLU A 376 -0.73 1.19 -43.12
N GLN A 377 -1.46 1.05 -42.02
CA GLN A 377 -2.21 2.15 -41.40
C GLN A 377 -1.27 3.21 -40.82
N HIS A 378 -0.22 2.81 -40.09
CA HIS A 378 0.82 3.72 -39.64
C HIS A 378 1.55 4.40 -40.80
N ALA A 379 1.90 3.66 -41.86
CA ALA A 379 2.55 4.22 -43.05
C ALA A 379 1.64 5.23 -43.77
N CYS A 380 0.37 4.91 -43.97
CA CYS A 380 -0.62 5.80 -44.58
C CYS A 380 -0.78 7.11 -43.79
N TYR A 381 -0.90 7.01 -42.45
CA TYR A 381 -0.93 8.17 -41.58
C TYR A 381 0.33 9.05 -41.74
N ARG A 382 1.54 8.44 -41.74
CA ARG A 382 2.80 9.18 -41.94
C ARG A 382 2.82 9.88 -43.29
N THR A 383 2.42 9.22 -44.38
CA THR A 383 2.38 9.81 -45.73
C THR A 383 1.43 11.02 -45.80
N ILE A 384 0.30 11.00 -45.08
CA ILE A 384 -0.61 12.16 -45.02
C ILE A 384 0.06 13.31 -44.26
N MET A 385 0.63 13.06 -43.08
CA MET A 385 1.28 14.11 -42.27
C MET A 385 2.58 14.67 -42.85
N GLN A 386 3.30 13.88 -43.66
CA GLN A 386 4.51 14.31 -44.38
C GLN A 386 4.21 15.00 -45.72
N SER A 387 2.95 15.11 -46.13
CA SER A 387 2.57 15.80 -47.37
C SER A 387 2.58 17.32 -47.20
N GLU A 388 2.89 18.05 -48.28
CA GLU A 388 2.89 19.53 -48.33
C GLU A 388 1.49 20.18 -48.27
N LEU A 389 0.48 19.43 -47.81
CA LEU A 389 -0.90 19.91 -47.66
C LEU A 389 -1.02 20.85 -46.45
N GLN A 390 -2.02 21.73 -46.50
CA GLN A 390 -2.37 22.56 -45.35
C GLN A 390 -2.94 21.69 -44.21
N PRO A 391 -2.76 22.07 -42.92
CA PRO A 391 -3.13 21.23 -41.78
C PRO A 391 -4.61 20.85 -41.71
N ASP A 392 -5.50 21.73 -42.16
CA ASP A 392 -6.94 21.49 -42.30
C ASP A 392 -7.24 20.39 -43.34
N VAL A 393 -6.57 20.44 -44.49
CA VAL A 393 -6.68 19.40 -45.55
C VAL A 393 -6.04 18.08 -45.11
N GLN A 394 -4.98 18.12 -44.29
CA GLN A 394 -4.42 16.92 -43.65
C GLN A 394 -5.44 16.29 -42.69
N GLN A 395 -6.10 17.10 -41.85
CA GLN A 395 -7.13 16.67 -40.91
C GLN A 395 -8.33 16.01 -41.63
N GLU A 396 -8.81 16.61 -42.72
CA GLU A 396 -9.88 16.07 -43.57
C GLU A 396 -9.50 14.71 -44.15
N ARG A 397 -8.30 14.59 -44.75
CA ARG A 397 -7.80 13.31 -45.29
C ARG A 397 -7.62 12.22 -44.24
N LEU A 398 -7.25 12.57 -43.01
CA LEU A 398 -7.18 11.61 -41.91
C LEU A 398 -8.57 11.11 -41.48
N ALA A 399 -9.57 11.98 -41.47
CA ALA A 399 -10.95 11.62 -41.17
C ALA A 399 -11.58 10.72 -42.26
N ASP A 400 -11.24 10.96 -43.53
CA ASP A 400 -11.65 10.09 -44.65
C ASP A 400 -10.92 8.74 -44.65
N ALA A 401 -9.64 8.70 -44.28
CA ALA A 401 -8.81 7.50 -44.34
C ALA A 401 -9.04 6.52 -43.17
N PHE A 402 -9.46 7.01 -42.00
CA PHE A 402 -9.51 6.21 -40.77
C PHE A 402 -10.81 6.41 -39.97
N PRO A 403 -11.44 5.33 -39.49
CA PRO A 403 -12.46 5.44 -38.44
C PRO A 403 -11.88 6.14 -37.19
N PRO A 404 -12.65 6.98 -36.47
CA PRO A 404 -12.14 7.76 -35.33
C PRO A 404 -11.40 6.91 -34.27
N GLN A 405 -11.89 5.70 -33.99
CA GLN A 405 -11.26 4.79 -33.02
C GLN A 405 -9.87 4.31 -33.48
N VAL A 406 -9.68 4.09 -34.78
CA VAL A 406 -8.39 3.68 -35.35
C VAL A 406 -7.43 4.87 -35.37
N LEU A 407 -7.92 6.05 -35.74
CA LEU A 407 -7.11 7.28 -35.73
C LEU A 407 -6.61 7.62 -34.33
N ASN A 408 -7.47 7.56 -33.32
CA ASN A 408 -7.09 7.77 -31.91
C ASN A 408 -6.03 6.77 -31.43
N ARG A 409 -6.10 5.50 -31.89
CA ARG A 409 -5.08 4.49 -31.58
C ARG A 409 -3.75 4.80 -32.26
N ILE A 410 -3.76 5.10 -33.56
CA ILE A 410 -2.55 5.54 -34.30
C ILE A 410 -1.87 6.73 -33.59
N LEU A 411 -2.64 7.72 -33.12
CA LEU A 411 -2.11 8.86 -32.38
C LEU A 411 -1.47 8.45 -31.05
N GLY A 412 -2.14 7.62 -30.25
CA GLY A 412 -1.60 7.11 -28.99
C GLY A 412 -0.38 6.22 -29.15
N ASP A 413 -0.34 5.35 -30.17
CA ASP A 413 0.77 4.43 -30.44
C ASP A 413 2.01 5.21 -30.91
N ARG A 414 1.83 6.25 -31.75
CA ARG A 414 2.90 7.21 -32.09
C ARG A 414 3.41 7.93 -30.85
N HIS A 415 2.51 8.47 -30.03
CA HIS A 415 2.85 9.22 -28.82
C HIS A 415 3.64 8.38 -27.82
N ALA A 416 3.18 7.16 -27.52
CA ALA A 416 3.86 6.22 -26.65
C ALA A 416 5.23 5.81 -27.19
N THR A 417 5.38 5.64 -28.50
CA THR A 417 6.68 5.32 -29.11
C THR A 417 7.65 6.50 -28.96
N TYR A 418 7.19 7.74 -29.11
CA TYR A 418 7.98 8.94 -28.81
C TYR A 418 8.47 8.94 -27.36
N VAL A 419 7.53 8.97 -26.42
CA VAL A 419 7.78 9.02 -24.97
C VAL A 419 8.73 7.89 -24.53
N THR A 420 8.47 6.65 -24.96
CA THR A 420 9.28 5.48 -24.59
C THR A 420 10.69 5.58 -25.19
N SER A 421 10.85 6.07 -26.42
CA SER A 421 12.17 6.25 -27.06
C SER A 421 13.02 7.33 -26.38
N THR A 422 12.41 8.47 -26.02
CA THR A 422 13.09 9.56 -25.30
C THR A 422 13.55 9.12 -23.90
N ILE A 423 12.82 8.21 -23.24
CA ILE A 423 13.23 7.66 -21.94
C ILE A 423 14.30 6.57 -22.11
N ALA A 424 14.07 5.53 -22.91
CA ALA A 424 14.81 4.25 -22.83
C ALA A 424 15.43 3.75 -24.15
N GLY A 425 15.46 4.57 -25.21
CA GLY A 425 16.12 4.20 -26.46
C GLY A 425 17.64 3.98 -26.28
N GLN A 426 18.20 2.93 -26.87
CA GLN A 426 19.59 2.53 -26.57
C GLN A 426 20.66 3.50 -27.15
N PRO A 427 21.84 3.65 -26.49
CA PRO A 427 22.85 4.66 -26.83
C PRO A 427 23.39 4.67 -28.26
N HIS A 428 23.32 3.54 -28.96
CA HIS A 428 23.85 3.37 -30.33
C HIS A 428 22.74 3.15 -31.38
N SER A 429 21.49 3.48 -31.03
CA SER A 429 20.33 3.38 -31.90
C SER A 429 20.01 4.70 -32.60
N PRO A 430 19.06 4.76 -33.56
CA PRO A 430 18.62 6.00 -34.19
C PRO A 430 18.07 7.05 -33.21
N THR A 431 17.65 6.63 -32.01
CA THR A 431 17.06 7.49 -30.98
C THR A 431 17.61 7.12 -29.59
N PRO A 432 18.81 7.59 -29.22
CA PRO A 432 19.32 7.37 -27.87
C PRO A 432 18.45 8.16 -26.87
N GLY A 433 17.90 7.47 -25.89
CA GLY A 433 17.10 8.03 -24.80
C GLY A 433 17.96 8.44 -23.60
N ILE A 434 17.33 9.03 -22.59
CA ILE A 434 17.97 9.58 -21.40
C ILE A 434 18.50 8.49 -20.45
N ALA A 435 17.67 7.48 -20.14
CA ALA A 435 17.90 6.45 -19.12
C ALA A 435 17.75 5.02 -19.70
N PRO A 436 18.58 4.63 -20.68
CA PRO A 436 18.45 3.38 -21.44
C PRO A 436 18.59 2.10 -20.62
N HIS A 437 19.21 2.14 -19.43
CA HIS A 437 19.45 0.95 -18.59
C HIS A 437 18.46 0.84 -17.40
N CYS A 438 17.47 1.73 -17.29
CA CYS A 438 16.37 1.57 -16.34
C CYS A 438 15.35 0.53 -16.85
N ARG A 439 14.64 -0.12 -15.93
CA ARG A 439 13.54 -1.02 -16.26
C ARG A 439 12.30 -0.21 -16.62
N VAL A 440 11.67 -0.49 -17.76
CA VAL A 440 10.46 0.22 -18.21
C VAL A 440 9.28 -0.75 -18.37
N ILE A 441 8.12 -0.33 -17.88
CA ILE A 441 6.86 -1.01 -18.12
C ILE A 441 5.88 -0.03 -18.75
N VAL A 442 5.38 -0.34 -19.93
CA VAL A 442 4.35 0.49 -20.57
C VAL A 442 2.98 -0.14 -20.31
N VAL A 443 2.01 0.68 -19.93
CA VAL A 443 0.61 0.30 -19.68
C VAL A 443 -0.25 0.97 -20.76
N PRO A 444 -0.57 0.29 -21.88
CA PRO A 444 -1.33 0.89 -22.96
C PRO A 444 -2.79 1.11 -22.59
N LEU A 445 -3.18 2.38 -22.49
CA LEU A 445 -4.54 2.81 -22.11
C LEU A 445 -5.45 3.10 -23.31
N ASN A 446 -4.91 3.17 -24.53
CA ASN A 446 -5.63 3.58 -25.74
C ASN A 446 -6.37 2.44 -26.47
N GLU A 447 -6.32 1.20 -25.97
CA GLU A 447 -7.01 0.02 -26.55
C GLU A 447 -8.45 0.27 -27.00
N PRO A 448 -9.32 1.01 -26.27
CA PRO A 448 -10.69 1.29 -26.72
C PRO A 448 -10.80 2.18 -27.96
N GLY A 449 -9.75 2.91 -28.33
CA GLY A 449 -9.79 3.95 -29.36
C GLY A 449 -10.63 5.17 -29.01
N ASP A 450 -11.05 5.31 -27.75
CA ASP A 450 -11.80 6.46 -27.25
C ASP A 450 -10.89 7.37 -26.42
N HIS A 451 -10.73 8.61 -26.87
CA HIS A 451 -9.92 9.61 -26.19
C HIS A 451 -10.53 10.04 -24.85
N GLY A 452 -11.87 10.01 -24.72
CA GLY A 452 -12.57 10.25 -23.46
C GLY A 452 -12.33 9.14 -22.43
N GLU A 453 -12.27 7.88 -22.87
CA GLU A 453 -11.96 6.75 -21.98
C GLU A 453 -10.48 6.72 -21.59
N PHE A 454 -9.57 7.04 -22.51
CA PHE A 454 -8.14 7.21 -22.22
C PHE A 454 -7.89 8.26 -21.13
N MET A 455 -8.59 9.38 -21.19
CA MET A 455 -8.49 10.48 -20.22
C MET A 455 -9.48 10.35 -19.04
N SER A 456 -10.24 9.25 -18.93
CA SER A 456 -11.25 9.15 -17.88
C SER A 456 -10.60 9.02 -16.50
N ALA A 457 -11.10 9.76 -15.52
CA ALA A 457 -10.55 9.75 -14.17
C ALA A 457 -10.61 8.35 -13.51
N LEU A 458 -11.54 7.49 -13.95
CA LEU A 458 -11.64 6.09 -13.52
C LEU A 458 -10.55 5.21 -14.14
N ASN A 459 -10.32 5.32 -15.45
CA ASN A 459 -9.30 4.55 -16.14
C ASN A 459 -7.89 4.95 -15.66
N LEU A 460 -7.61 6.25 -15.55
CA LEU A 460 -6.35 6.76 -15.02
C LEU A 460 -6.13 6.34 -13.56
N ALA A 461 -7.14 6.41 -12.69
CA ALA A 461 -6.98 5.98 -11.28
C ALA A 461 -6.57 4.50 -11.18
N ARG A 462 -7.22 3.61 -11.95
CA ARG A 462 -6.83 2.19 -12.02
C ARG A 462 -5.44 1.99 -12.62
N ALA A 463 -5.04 2.83 -13.57
CA ALA A 463 -3.70 2.79 -14.16
C ALA A 463 -2.61 3.19 -13.16
N PHE A 464 -2.88 4.17 -12.28
CA PHE A 464 -2.01 4.53 -11.15
C PHE A 464 -1.90 3.38 -10.13
N GLU A 465 -3.03 2.78 -9.73
CA GLU A 465 -3.04 1.62 -8.83
C GLU A 465 -2.24 0.43 -9.42
N LEU A 466 -2.45 0.12 -10.71
CA LEU A 466 -1.69 -0.92 -11.42
C LEU A 466 -0.19 -0.58 -11.51
N ALA A 467 0.17 0.68 -11.75
CA ALA A 467 1.57 1.11 -11.79
C ALA A 467 2.26 0.93 -10.42
N GLN A 468 1.55 1.21 -9.32
CA GLN A 468 2.00 0.95 -7.96
C GLN A 468 2.18 -0.57 -7.71
N GLU A 469 1.23 -1.41 -8.11
CA GLU A 469 1.34 -2.88 -8.02
C GLU A 469 2.52 -3.45 -8.83
N LEU A 470 2.86 -2.82 -9.96
CA LEU A 470 4.00 -3.18 -10.81
C LEU A 470 5.37 -2.76 -10.25
N GLY A 471 5.38 -2.06 -9.11
CA GLY A 471 6.59 -1.62 -8.41
C GLY A 471 7.26 -0.39 -9.03
N ALA A 472 6.49 0.58 -9.53
CA ALA A 472 7.01 1.84 -10.04
C ALA A 472 7.85 2.61 -9.00
N ASN A 473 8.99 3.14 -9.41
CA ASN A 473 9.69 4.23 -8.71
C ASN A 473 9.34 5.58 -9.34
N VAL A 474 9.11 5.59 -10.65
CA VAL A 474 8.61 6.74 -11.40
C VAL A 474 7.39 6.32 -12.22
N ILE A 475 6.31 7.08 -12.16
CA ILE A 475 5.15 6.96 -13.04
C ILE A 475 5.17 8.15 -14.00
N HIS A 476 5.35 7.87 -15.29
CA HIS A 476 5.16 8.83 -16.36
C HIS A 476 3.71 8.80 -16.82
N CYS A 477 2.94 9.84 -16.53
CA CYS A 477 1.58 9.98 -17.02
C CYS A 477 1.56 10.89 -18.25
N ALA A 478 1.41 10.31 -19.44
CA ALA A 478 1.32 11.07 -20.68
C ALA A 478 -0.03 11.80 -20.83
N ALA A 479 -1.08 11.29 -20.17
CA ALA A 479 -2.41 11.88 -20.21
C ALA A 479 -2.48 13.25 -19.52
N CYS A 480 -3.09 14.21 -20.22
CA CYS A 480 -3.63 15.45 -19.67
C CYS A 480 -5.15 15.33 -19.66
N VAL A 481 -5.79 15.44 -18.49
CA VAL A 481 -7.25 15.64 -18.39
C VAL A 481 -7.51 17.14 -18.18
N PRO A 482 -8.12 17.84 -19.16
CA PRO A 482 -8.38 19.27 -19.04
C PRO A 482 -9.31 19.62 -17.87
N THR A 483 -8.93 20.63 -17.09
CA THR A 483 -9.70 21.19 -15.96
C THR A 483 -9.52 22.70 -15.89
N GLN A 484 -10.51 23.39 -15.32
CA GLN A 484 -10.45 24.82 -15.01
C GLN A 484 -10.03 25.10 -13.56
N THR A 485 -9.96 24.07 -12.71
CA THR A 485 -9.59 24.16 -11.28
C THR A 485 -8.37 23.28 -10.99
N ASP A 486 -7.73 23.51 -9.83
CA ASP A 486 -6.66 22.61 -9.33
C ASP A 486 -7.23 21.35 -8.64
N GLU A 487 -8.56 21.15 -8.67
CA GLU A 487 -9.26 20.05 -7.99
C GLU A 487 -9.57 18.90 -8.97
N PRO A 488 -9.10 17.67 -8.71
CA PRO A 488 -9.42 16.50 -9.51
C PRO A 488 -10.73 15.84 -9.10
N HIS A 489 -11.21 14.92 -9.95
CA HIS A 489 -12.16 13.91 -9.50
C HIS A 489 -11.55 13.06 -8.37
N ASP A 490 -12.29 12.90 -7.29
CA ASP A 490 -11.83 12.42 -5.99
C ASP A 490 -11.11 11.06 -6.03
N LEU A 491 -11.56 10.16 -6.92
CA LEU A 491 -10.94 8.85 -7.15
C LEU A 491 -9.48 8.96 -7.66
N LEU A 492 -9.24 9.83 -8.64
CA LEU A 492 -7.91 10.04 -9.22
C LEU A 492 -7.00 10.79 -8.23
N ALA A 493 -7.56 11.70 -7.44
CA ALA A 493 -6.88 12.34 -6.31
C ALA A 493 -6.32 11.31 -5.32
N ARG A 494 -7.13 10.31 -4.95
CA ARG A 494 -6.75 9.25 -4.01
C ARG A 494 -5.67 8.35 -4.60
N ALA A 495 -5.81 7.91 -5.85
CA ALA A 495 -4.81 7.08 -6.52
C ALA A 495 -3.43 7.78 -6.62
N VAL A 496 -3.42 9.06 -7.02
CA VAL A 496 -2.20 9.89 -7.08
C VAL A 496 -1.57 10.04 -5.68
N ARG A 497 -2.35 10.35 -4.64
CA ARG A 497 -1.83 10.43 -3.26
C ARG A 497 -1.26 9.10 -2.77
N ASN A 498 -1.92 7.97 -3.03
CA ASN A 498 -1.43 6.65 -2.63
C ASN A 498 -0.06 6.31 -3.25
N CYS A 499 0.19 6.73 -4.49
CA CYS A 499 1.50 6.59 -5.12
C CYS A 499 2.56 7.50 -4.47
N LEU A 500 2.22 8.76 -4.19
CA LEU A 500 3.14 9.71 -3.52
C LEU A 500 3.50 9.23 -2.10
N GLU A 501 2.51 8.76 -1.33
CA GLU A 501 2.72 8.17 0.01
C GLU A 501 3.56 6.88 -0.04
N ALA A 502 3.57 6.18 -1.18
CA ALA A 502 4.42 5.02 -1.43
C ALA A 502 5.82 5.35 -1.96
N ASN A 503 6.25 6.62 -1.89
CA ASN A 503 7.55 7.11 -2.37
C ASN A 503 7.76 6.89 -3.89
N ILE A 504 6.70 7.11 -4.67
CA ILE A 504 6.71 7.02 -6.14
C ILE A 504 6.64 8.42 -6.74
N LEU A 505 7.59 8.78 -7.60
CA LEU A 505 7.57 10.05 -8.32
C LEU A 505 6.53 10.00 -9.45
N ILE A 506 5.62 10.97 -9.53
CA ILE A 506 4.72 11.12 -10.68
C ILE A 506 5.19 12.31 -11.53
N VAL A 507 5.46 12.07 -12.81
CA VAL A 507 5.83 13.11 -13.80
C VAL A 507 4.73 13.20 -14.85
N ALA A 508 4.25 14.41 -15.13
CA ALA A 508 3.17 14.64 -16.10
C ALA A 508 3.32 16.00 -16.82
N PRO A 509 2.89 16.12 -18.09
CA PRO A 509 2.97 17.36 -18.85
C PRO A 509 1.89 18.37 -18.41
N VAL A 510 2.20 19.66 -18.45
CA VAL A 510 1.24 20.75 -18.12
C VAL A 510 0.14 20.94 -19.17
N GLY A 511 0.36 20.48 -20.41
CA GLY A 511 -0.58 20.60 -21.54
C GLY A 511 -0.24 21.73 -22.52
N ASN A 512 -0.97 21.76 -23.65
CA ASN A 512 -0.62 22.53 -24.84
C ASN A 512 -1.72 23.55 -25.25
N ASP A 513 -2.48 24.06 -24.28
CA ASP A 513 -3.72 24.82 -24.47
C ASP A 513 -3.52 26.33 -24.27
N SER A 514 -2.27 26.81 -24.30
CA SER A 514 -1.87 28.22 -24.13
C SER A 514 -2.27 28.84 -22.78
N GLY A 515 -2.50 28.00 -21.76
CA GLY A 515 -3.01 28.39 -20.44
C GLY A 515 -4.54 28.50 -20.37
N ALA A 516 -5.28 28.11 -21.41
CA ALA A 516 -6.75 28.12 -21.40
C ALA A 516 -7.36 27.06 -20.46
N CYS A 517 -6.58 26.07 -20.05
CA CYS A 517 -6.93 25.11 -19.01
C CYS A 517 -5.66 24.56 -18.33
N ARG A 518 -5.87 23.79 -17.26
CA ARG A 518 -4.85 23.02 -16.55
C ARG A 518 -5.10 21.53 -16.78
N CYS A 519 -4.05 20.72 -16.70
CA CYS A 519 -4.08 19.26 -16.85
C CYS A 519 -3.96 18.53 -15.51
N ILE A 520 -4.90 17.63 -15.23
CA ILE A 520 -4.75 16.56 -14.23
C ILE A 520 -4.04 15.37 -14.92
N PRO A 521 -3.08 14.67 -14.28
CA PRO A 521 -2.67 14.79 -12.89
C PRO A 521 -1.59 15.86 -12.62
N ALA A 522 -1.01 16.51 -13.64
CA ALA A 522 0.11 17.44 -13.46
C ALA A 522 -0.17 18.60 -12.49
N VAL A 523 -1.43 19.04 -12.37
CA VAL A 523 -1.84 20.14 -11.46
C VAL A 523 -1.99 19.68 -10.00
N LEU A 524 -1.84 18.38 -9.72
CA LEU A 524 -2.10 17.84 -8.39
C LEU A 524 -0.90 17.99 -7.46
N PRO A 525 -1.12 18.43 -6.19
CA PRO A 525 -0.06 18.62 -5.23
C PRO A 525 0.85 17.40 -5.10
N GLY A 526 2.16 17.62 -5.18
CA GLY A 526 3.16 16.56 -5.05
C GLY A 526 3.50 15.80 -6.35
N THR A 527 2.74 16.00 -7.45
CA THR A 527 3.23 15.59 -8.77
C THR A 527 4.36 16.52 -9.24
N LEU A 528 5.12 16.13 -10.26
CA LEU A 528 6.12 16.96 -10.92
C LEU A 528 5.59 17.35 -12.30
N ALA A 529 5.11 18.58 -12.42
CA ALA A 529 4.55 19.10 -13.65
C ALA A 529 5.67 19.55 -14.60
N VAL A 530 5.54 19.30 -15.90
CA VAL A 530 6.59 19.64 -16.88
C VAL A 530 6.07 20.52 -18.02
N GLY A 531 6.64 21.72 -18.13
CA GLY A 531 6.45 22.65 -19.23
C GLY A 531 7.52 22.53 -20.33
N ALA A 532 7.23 23.10 -21.50
CA ALA A 532 8.08 23.01 -22.68
C ALA A 532 8.82 24.33 -23.00
N LEU A 533 10.14 24.25 -23.12
CA LEU A 533 11.01 25.31 -23.62
C LEU A 533 11.37 25.13 -25.10
N LYS A 534 11.50 26.28 -25.77
CA LYS A 534 12.20 26.48 -27.04
C LYS A 534 13.72 26.42 -26.82
N ASP A 535 14.47 26.22 -27.90
CA ASP A 535 15.94 26.11 -27.87
C ASP A 535 16.66 27.43 -27.58
N ASP A 536 15.95 28.55 -27.69
CA ASP A 536 16.42 29.88 -27.28
C ASP A 536 16.16 30.19 -25.79
N GLY A 537 15.64 29.22 -25.03
CA GLY A 537 15.34 29.34 -23.61
C GLY A 537 13.99 29.96 -23.28
N ARG A 538 13.18 30.37 -24.27
CA ARG A 538 11.83 30.90 -24.04
C ARG A 538 10.80 29.77 -23.88
N PRO A 539 9.76 29.93 -23.05
CA PRO A 539 8.65 28.98 -23.02
C PRO A 539 7.89 28.95 -24.35
N PHE A 540 7.28 27.80 -24.66
CA PHE A 540 6.30 27.73 -25.74
C PHE A 540 5.01 28.45 -25.37
N ASP A 541 4.44 29.17 -26.34
CA ASP A 541 3.24 29.99 -26.14
C ASP A 541 2.01 29.11 -25.82
N PHE A 542 2.02 27.88 -26.34
CA PHE A 542 1.04 26.83 -26.05
C PHE A 542 1.23 26.15 -24.68
N SER A 543 2.39 26.25 -24.04
CA SER A 543 2.63 25.54 -22.77
C SER A 543 1.74 26.14 -21.67
N ASN A 544 0.88 25.31 -21.06
CA ASN A 544 0.04 25.75 -19.94
C ASN A 544 0.89 26.15 -18.73
N TRP A 545 0.36 27.05 -17.90
CA TRP A 545 1.05 27.65 -16.74
C TRP A 545 0.02 28.15 -15.72
N GLY A 546 0.50 28.55 -14.53
CA GLY A 546 -0.34 29.08 -13.45
C GLY A 546 -0.99 28.02 -12.55
N GLY A 547 -1.41 28.45 -11.36
CA GLY A 547 -2.02 27.56 -10.35
C GLY A 547 -0.96 26.75 -9.63
N ASN A 548 -1.24 25.47 -9.34
CA ASN A 548 -0.24 24.63 -8.65
C ASN A 548 1.06 24.43 -9.43
N TYR A 549 1.08 24.67 -10.74
CA TYR A 549 2.31 24.62 -11.55
C TYR A 549 3.38 25.61 -11.08
N ASP A 550 2.99 26.73 -10.48
CA ASP A 550 3.92 27.74 -9.97
C ASP A 550 4.72 27.24 -8.74
N ASN A 551 4.23 26.18 -8.09
CA ASN A 551 4.88 25.51 -6.96
C ASN A 551 5.55 24.18 -7.36
N ASP A 552 4.83 23.39 -8.17
CA ASP A 552 5.12 21.97 -8.42
C ASP A 552 5.60 21.68 -9.86
N GLY A 553 5.80 22.73 -10.68
CA GLY A 553 6.15 22.64 -12.08
C GLY A 553 7.56 23.12 -12.43
N ILE A 554 8.20 22.44 -13.39
CA ILE A 554 9.54 22.73 -13.91
C ILE A 554 9.54 22.84 -15.44
N MET A 555 10.43 23.66 -15.98
CA MET A 555 10.64 23.83 -17.41
C MET A 555 11.80 22.99 -17.94
N ALA A 556 11.56 22.25 -19.02
CA ALA A 556 12.54 21.40 -19.71
C ALA A 556 12.45 21.58 -21.24
N PRO A 557 13.49 21.20 -22.01
CA PRO A 557 13.47 21.31 -23.47
C PRO A 557 12.31 20.51 -24.06
N GLY A 558 11.48 21.16 -24.86
CA GLY A 558 10.33 20.55 -25.55
C GLY A 558 10.30 20.84 -27.05
N GLU A 559 11.36 21.43 -27.61
CA GLU A 559 11.52 21.70 -29.05
C GLU A 559 12.38 20.63 -29.75
N ARG A 560 12.06 20.26 -30.98
CA ARG A 560 12.90 19.40 -31.85
C ARG A 560 13.41 18.11 -31.17
N ILE A 561 12.65 17.51 -30.24
CA ILE A 561 13.06 16.34 -29.47
C ILE A 561 13.11 15.13 -30.40
N LEU A 562 14.25 14.43 -30.45
CA LEU A 562 14.47 13.27 -31.31
C LEU A 562 13.74 12.04 -30.76
N CYS A 563 12.86 11.45 -31.56
CA CYS A 563 11.89 10.43 -31.15
C CYS A 563 11.76 9.32 -32.21
N ALA A 564 11.42 8.10 -31.79
CA ALA A 564 11.17 6.97 -32.69
C ALA A 564 9.67 6.87 -33.04
N GLN A 565 9.34 6.53 -34.28
CA GLN A 565 7.95 6.41 -34.75
C GLN A 565 7.60 4.96 -35.12
N PRO A 566 6.36 4.49 -34.86
CA PRO A 566 5.92 3.13 -35.18
C PRO A 566 6.25 2.73 -36.61
N CYS A 567 6.73 1.50 -36.79
CA CYS A 567 6.96 0.84 -38.07
C CYS A 567 7.96 1.58 -39.00
N THR A 568 8.98 2.27 -38.46
CA THR A 568 10.14 2.75 -39.22
C THR A 568 11.33 3.03 -38.30
N GLU A 569 12.55 2.75 -38.79
CA GLU A 569 13.81 3.11 -38.11
C GLU A 569 14.20 4.58 -38.34
N GLU A 570 13.49 5.31 -39.22
CA GLU A 570 13.71 6.73 -39.45
C GLU A 570 13.19 7.56 -38.25
N PRO A 571 14.05 8.25 -37.49
CA PRO A 571 13.63 9.04 -36.35
C PRO A 571 12.98 10.35 -36.80
N ILE A 572 12.11 10.91 -35.96
CA ILE A 572 11.43 12.19 -36.19
C ILE A 572 11.78 13.18 -35.07
N ARG A 573 11.71 14.48 -35.36
CA ARG A 573 11.85 15.54 -34.36
C ARG A 573 10.50 16.22 -34.13
N GLU A 574 10.00 16.10 -32.91
CA GLU A 574 8.68 16.59 -32.52
C GLU A 574 8.80 17.70 -31.45
N LYS A 575 7.68 18.32 -31.09
CA LYS A 575 7.62 19.36 -30.05
C LYS A 575 6.36 19.25 -29.19
N GLY A 576 6.45 19.63 -27.91
CA GLY A 576 5.31 19.66 -26.98
C GLY A 576 5.69 19.42 -25.53
N THR A 577 4.78 19.72 -24.59
CA THR A 577 4.99 19.44 -23.15
C THR A 577 5.13 17.94 -22.87
N SER A 578 4.42 17.10 -23.63
CA SER A 578 4.54 15.64 -23.55
C SER A 578 5.86 15.09 -24.13
N LEU A 579 6.67 15.90 -24.80
CA LEU A 579 8.04 15.57 -25.22
C LEU A 579 9.08 16.11 -24.22
N ALA A 580 8.75 17.15 -23.44
CA ALA A 580 9.57 17.63 -22.32
C ALA A 580 9.45 16.72 -21.08
N ALA A 581 8.24 16.25 -20.75
CA ALA A 581 7.97 15.36 -19.63
C ALA A 581 8.82 14.05 -19.60
N PRO A 582 9.02 13.30 -20.71
CA PRO A 582 9.88 12.12 -20.71
C PRO A 582 11.36 12.44 -20.47
N VAL A 583 11.83 13.64 -20.85
CA VAL A 583 13.20 14.07 -20.55
C VAL A 583 13.40 14.22 -19.03
N VAL A 584 12.47 14.87 -18.34
CA VAL A 584 12.47 15.00 -16.87
C VAL A 584 12.34 13.63 -16.20
N THR A 585 11.49 12.75 -16.73
CA THR A 585 11.29 11.38 -16.25
C THR A 585 12.60 10.58 -16.29
N GLY A 586 13.32 10.64 -17.42
CA GLY A 586 14.62 9.99 -17.55
C GLY A 586 15.67 10.56 -16.60
N ILE A 587 15.74 11.89 -16.45
CA ILE A 587 16.68 12.55 -15.52
C ILE A 587 16.41 12.13 -14.08
N ALA A 588 15.15 12.13 -13.64
CA ALA A 588 14.79 11.66 -12.30
C ALA A 588 15.19 10.19 -12.09
N ALA A 589 14.96 9.32 -13.08
CA ALA A 589 15.38 7.92 -13.00
C ALA A 589 16.91 7.75 -12.95
N LEU A 590 17.69 8.59 -13.65
CA LEU A 590 19.15 8.61 -13.53
C LEU A 590 19.60 9.08 -12.13
N LEU A 591 18.93 10.07 -11.54
CA LEU A 591 19.21 10.53 -10.16
C LEU A 591 18.90 9.43 -9.12
N MET A 592 17.78 8.72 -9.26
CA MET A 592 17.46 7.54 -8.43
C MET A 592 18.48 6.41 -8.61
N SER A 593 18.92 6.18 -9.85
CA SER A 593 19.98 5.21 -10.15
C SER A 593 21.30 5.61 -9.48
N ARG A 594 21.60 6.91 -9.40
CA ARG A 594 22.80 7.44 -8.75
C ARG A 594 22.75 7.29 -7.22
N GLN A 595 21.59 7.48 -6.59
CA GLN A 595 21.37 7.16 -5.17
C GLN A 595 21.72 5.69 -4.89
N LEU A 596 21.12 4.77 -5.65
CA LEU A 596 21.38 3.32 -5.50
C LEU A 596 22.85 2.93 -5.72
N GLN A 597 23.55 3.59 -6.64
CA GLN A 597 24.98 3.38 -6.87
C GLN A 597 25.89 3.99 -5.79
N LYS A 598 25.43 5.02 -5.07
CA LYS A 598 26.07 5.52 -3.84
C LYS A 598 25.71 4.68 -2.60
N GLY A 599 24.87 3.65 -2.73
CA GLY A 599 24.39 2.84 -1.60
C GLY A 599 23.32 3.53 -0.74
N GLN A 600 22.71 4.59 -1.25
CA GLN A 600 21.57 5.26 -0.63
C GLN A 600 20.26 4.54 -1.02
N GLU A 601 19.23 4.67 -0.18
CA GLU A 601 17.87 4.27 -0.57
C GLU A 601 17.30 5.26 -1.61
N VAL A 602 16.31 4.80 -2.39
CA VAL A 602 15.64 5.66 -3.39
C VAL A 602 14.71 6.62 -2.67
N ASP A 603 14.88 7.92 -2.89
CA ASP A 603 14.01 8.96 -2.33
C ASP A 603 13.46 9.84 -3.47
N ALA A 604 12.20 9.56 -3.84
CA ALA A 604 11.48 10.31 -4.87
C ALA A 604 11.14 11.73 -4.42
N GLY A 605 10.88 11.94 -3.13
CA GLY A 605 10.59 13.25 -2.55
C GLY A 605 11.80 14.16 -2.62
N ALA A 606 12.97 13.67 -2.18
CA ALA A 606 14.22 14.42 -2.22
C ALA A 606 14.64 14.78 -3.66
N ILE A 607 14.50 13.86 -4.62
CA ILE A 607 14.80 14.14 -6.04
C ILE A 607 13.84 15.20 -6.61
N ARG A 608 12.55 15.09 -6.30
CA ARG A 608 11.55 16.07 -6.73
C ARG A 608 11.84 17.46 -6.17
N SER A 609 12.08 17.57 -4.86
CA SER A 609 12.44 18.84 -4.21
C SER A 609 13.75 19.39 -4.76
N ALA A 610 14.80 18.58 -4.92
CA ALA A 610 16.06 19.04 -5.49
C ALA A 610 15.87 19.64 -6.91
N LEU A 611 15.08 19.01 -7.78
CA LEU A 611 14.79 19.54 -9.11
C LEU A 611 13.99 20.85 -9.07
N LEU A 612 13.02 20.99 -8.16
CA LEU A 612 12.15 22.18 -8.06
C LEU A 612 12.79 23.36 -7.31
N ASP A 613 13.63 23.08 -6.32
CA ASP A 613 14.23 24.09 -5.44
C ASP A 613 15.53 24.68 -6.03
N THR A 614 16.20 23.96 -6.95
CA THR A 614 17.33 24.50 -7.70
C THR A 614 16.97 25.04 -9.09
N ALA A 615 15.69 24.98 -9.50
CA ALA A 615 15.25 25.50 -10.79
C ALA A 615 15.58 26.99 -10.94
N ARG A 616 16.22 27.38 -12.05
CA ARG A 616 16.54 28.78 -12.32
C ARG A 616 15.32 29.52 -12.85
N ALA A 617 14.92 30.59 -12.18
CA ALA A 617 13.93 31.53 -12.71
C ALA A 617 14.33 32.01 -14.13
N CYS A 618 13.33 32.19 -15.00
CA CYS A 618 13.55 32.75 -16.33
C CYS A 618 14.00 34.21 -16.25
N ASP A 619 14.91 34.59 -17.15
CA ASP A 619 15.41 35.96 -17.26
C ASP A 619 14.32 36.88 -17.84
N PRO A 620 13.86 37.91 -17.11
CA PRO A 620 12.88 38.89 -17.61
C PRO A 620 13.37 39.71 -18.81
N ALA A 621 14.66 39.68 -19.14
CA ALA A 621 15.20 40.27 -20.37
C ALA A 621 15.03 39.37 -21.62
N ILE A 622 14.66 38.10 -21.43
CA ILE A 622 14.50 37.10 -22.50
C ILE A 622 13.04 36.61 -22.61
N VAL A 623 12.31 36.59 -21.49
CA VAL A 623 10.94 36.07 -21.40
C VAL A 623 9.99 37.18 -20.91
N ASP A 624 9.05 37.59 -21.77
CA ASP A 624 8.09 38.68 -21.49
C ASP A 624 7.15 38.37 -20.31
N GLU A 625 6.79 37.10 -20.11
CA GLU A 625 5.93 36.63 -19.02
C GLU A 625 6.65 35.54 -18.19
N PRO A 626 7.53 35.90 -17.23
CA PRO A 626 8.35 34.93 -16.49
C PRO A 626 7.54 33.86 -15.72
N GLN A 627 6.29 34.15 -15.36
CA GLN A 627 5.35 33.21 -14.73
C GLN A 627 5.06 31.97 -15.60
N ARG A 628 5.17 32.10 -16.93
CA ARG A 628 5.07 30.95 -17.84
C ARG A 628 6.13 29.90 -17.58
N CYS A 629 7.25 30.25 -16.95
CA CYS A 629 8.33 29.31 -16.65
C CYS A 629 8.13 28.46 -15.39
N LEU A 630 6.96 28.52 -14.75
CA LEU A 630 6.63 27.74 -13.55
C LEU A 630 7.60 28.09 -12.40
N ARG A 631 8.14 27.12 -11.64
CA ARG A 631 9.25 27.40 -10.69
C ARG A 631 10.50 27.92 -11.40
N GLY A 632 10.76 27.44 -12.61
CA GLY A 632 11.93 27.81 -13.41
C GLY A 632 12.42 26.70 -14.34
N VAL A 633 13.49 27.00 -15.05
CA VAL A 633 14.24 26.10 -15.94
C VAL A 633 15.10 25.15 -15.10
N MET A 634 15.07 23.85 -15.44
CA MET A 634 15.86 22.83 -14.76
C MET A 634 17.35 23.16 -14.71
N ASP A 635 17.94 23.10 -13.51
CA ASP A 635 19.37 23.23 -13.26
C ASP A 635 19.90 21.92 -12.64
N LEU A 636 20.32 21.00 -13.52
CA LEU A 636 20.77 19.68 -13.14
C LEU A 636 22.10 19.66 -12.34
N PRO A 637 23.12 20.51 -12.63
CA PRO A 637 24.29 20.67 -11.78
C PRO A 637 23.93 21.00 -10.32
N SER A 638 23.13 22.03 -10.10
CA SER A 638 22.71 22.45 -8.76
C SER A 638 21.90 21.35 -8.05
N ALA A 639 21.01 20.65 -8.76
CA ALA A 639 20.26 19.51 -8.21
C ALA A 639 21.17 18.32 -7.83
N MET A 640 22.18 18.00 -8.64
CA MET A 640 23.17 16.96 -8.32
C MET A 640 24.02 17.34 -7.10
N ASP A 641 24.40 18.62 -6.97
CA ASP A 641 25.15 19.10 -5.81
C ASP A 641 24.33 18.99 -4.52
N ALA A 642 23.06 19.42 -4.56
CA ALA A 642 22.12 19.32 -3.43
C ALA A 642 21.87 17.87 -2.98
N LEU A 643 21.87 16.90 -3.90
CA LEU A 643 21.65 15.48 -3.61
C LEU A 643 22.92 14.72 -3.17
N PHE A 644 24.11 15.13 -3.62
CA PHE A 644 25.28 14.24 -3.62
C PHE A 644 26.60 14.81 -3.09
N GLN A 645 26.69 16.06 -2.62
CA GLN A 645 27.93 16.61 -2.04
C GLN A 645 28.31 16.01 -0.68
N GLU A 646 29.55 15.53 -0.56
CA GLU A 646 30.13 15.06 0.71
C GLU A 646 30.62 16.23 1.56
N HIS A 647 30.01 16.43 2.73
CA HIS A 647 30.52 17.37 3.72
C HIS A 647 31.54 16.69 4.65
N ALA A 648 32.80 17.15 4.58
CA ALA A 648 33.78 16.89 5.62
C ALA A 648 33.25 17.39 6.98
N GLY A 649 33.50 16.60 8.03
CA GLY A 649 32.62 16.61 9.20
C GLY A 649 32.60 17.90 10.02
N THR A 650 31.40 18.28 10.47
CA THR A 650 31.12 18.76 11.84
C THR A 650 29.63 18.57 12.12
N GLY A 651 29.28 18.25 13.36
CA GLY A 651 27.91 17.87 13.70
C GLY A 651 26.94 19.06 13.68
N ALA A 652 25.86 18.94 12.92
CA ALA A 652 24.66 19.76 13.05
C ALA A 652 23.43 18.95 12.62
N SER A 653 22.52 18.68 13.56
CA SER A 653 21.17 18.21 13.23
C SER A 653 20.36 19.36 12.65
N SER A 654 20.21 19.43 11.33
CA SER A 654 19.41 20.46 10.67
C SER A 654 17.93 20.07 10.61
N ASN A 655 17.20 20.44 11.66
CA ASN A 655 15.77 20.73 11.51
C ASN A 655 15.61 21.83 10.45
N ILE A 656 14.91 21.55 9.35
CA ILE A 656 14.34 22.59 8.48
C ILE A 656 12.84 22.33 8.39
N ALA A 657 12.11 23.00 9.28
CA ALA A 657 10.71 23.29 9.04
C ALA A 657 10.64 24.38 7.96
N CYS A 658 9.93 24.13 6.85
CA CYS A 658 9.64 25.17 5.88
C CYS A 658 8.47 26.03 6.39
N LEU A 659 8.61 27.35 6.25
CA LEU A 659 7.65 28.34 6.73
C LEU A 659 6.51 28.54 5.74
N PHE A 660 5.32 28.84 6.26
CA PHE A 660 4.33 29.64 5.53
C PHE A 660 4.33 31.09 6.02
N GLU A 661 4.07 32.00 5.10
CA GLU A 661 4.04 33.46 5.21
C GLU A 661 3.01 34.00 6.24
N ARG A 662 3.05 35.25 6.77
CA ARG A 662 3.92 36.42 6.52
C ARG A 662 3.87 37.43 7.69
N GLY A 663 5.00 38.09 7.96
CA GLY A 663 5.11 39.55 8.18
C GLY A 663 4.73 40.20 9.51
N VAL A 664 5.74 40.69 10.26
CA VAL A 664 5.85 42.09 10.74
C VAL A 664 7.35 42.46 10.81
N THR A 665 7.70 43.65 10.33
CA THR A 665 9.08 44.18 10.33
C THR A 665 9.42 44.92 11.63
N VAL A 666 10.47 44.54 12.34
CA VAL A 666 11.13 45.40 13.35
C VAL A 666 12.65 45.30 13.23
N GLN A 667 13.34 46.45 13.30
CA GLN A 667 14.78 46.57 13.09
C GLN A 667 15.60 45.96 14.24
N SER A 668 16.73 45.33 13.90
CA SER A 668 17.73 44.88 14.86
C SER A 668 18.57 46.04 15.42
N LYS A 669 18.92 45.98 16.70
CA LYS A 669 20.13 46.64 17.21
C LYS A 669 20.73 45.93 18.43
N LEU A 670 21.76 45.14 18.11
CA LEU A 670 23.04 44.94 18.80
C LEU A 670 23.15 44.76 20.33
N SER A 671 24.21 43.99 20.64
CA SER A 671 25.00 43.96 21.88
C SER A 671 24.43 43.13 23.05
N SER A 672 25.21 42.32 23.79
CA SER A 672 26.47 41.60 23.54
C SER A 672 26.92 41.01 24.89
N ASP A 673 27.63 39.88 24.82
CA ASP A 673 28.74 39.50 25.70
C ASP A 673 28.48 38.70 27.01
N ARG A 674 29.41 37.77 27.26
CA ARG A 674 29.77 37.06 28.52
C ARG A 674 28.87 35.97 29.13
N THR A 675 29.25 34.74 28.75
CA THR A 675 29.46 33.58 29.64
C THR A 675 30.51 33.86 30.74
N PRO A 676 30.86 32.90 31.65
CA PRO A 676 30.06 31.88 32.37
C PRO A 676 30.40 31.82 33.89
N ARG A 677 29.73 30.94 34.68
CA ARG A 677 30.42 29.94 35.55
C ARG A 677 29.48 28.99 36.30
N ALA A 678 30.01 27.82 36.63
CA ALA A 678 29.37 26.76 37.41
C ALA A 678 29.77 26.81 38.90
N SER A 679 29.00 26.13 39.76
CA SER A 679 29.52 25.45 40.96
C SER A 679 28.54 24.40 41.52
N ASN A 680 29.10 23.43 42.25
CA ASN A 680 28.40 22.26 42.80
C ASN A 680 27.70 22.56 44.14
N GLY A 681 26.73 21.70 44.50
CA GLY A 681 26.20 21.53 45.86
C GLY A 681 25.32 20.27 45.90
N GLY A 682 25.35 19.48 46.98
CA GLY A 682 24.64 18.19 47.01
C GLY A 682 24.18 17.77 48.41
N MET A 683 23.87 16.46 48.52
CA MET A 683 23.44 15.71 49.71
C MET A 683 21.95 15.76 50.10
N THR A 684 21.37 14.55 50.13
CA THR A 684 20.16 14.09 50.86
C THR A 684 20.52 13.83 52.36
N PRO A 685 19.64 13.30 53.25
CA PRO A 685 18.21 12.90 53.15
C PRO A 685 17.32 13.41 54.34
N SER A 686 16.02 13.05 54.38
CA SER A 686 15.26 12.95 55.64
C SER A 686 14.03 12.01 55.53
N VAL A 687 13.59 11.50 56.69
CA VAL A 687 12.70 10.34 56.91
C VAL A 687 11.92 10.61 58.22
N ALA A 688 10.65 10.29 58.42
CA ALA A 688 9.48 9.95 57.57
C ALA A 688 8.27 9.79 58.52
N GLU A 689 7.01 9.68 58.05
CA GLU A 689 5.94 9.10 58.90
C GLU A 689 4.75 8.47 58.13
N THR A 690 4.00 7.61 58.82
CA THR A 690 2.98 6.71 58.27
C THR A 690 1.73 6.74 59.13
N VAL A 691 0.53 6.80 58.53
CA VAL A 691 -0.74 6.50 59.21
C VAL A 691 -1.60 5.63 58.30
N ALA A 692 -2.19 4.57 58.86
CA ALA A 692 -3.02 3.60 58.15
C ALA A 692 -4.40 3.46 58.81
N ILE A 693 -5.46 3.48 58.00
CA ILE A 693 -6.85 3.06 58.28
C ILE A 693 -7.43 2.65 56.91
N GLY A 694 -8.20 1.60 56.69
CA GLY A 694 -8.67 0.47 57.51
C GLY A 694 -9.58 -0.39 56.60
N VAL A 695 -9.61 -1.71 56.78
CA VAL A 695 -10.21 -2.67 55.80
C VAL A 695 -11.55 -3.24 56.29
N MET A 696 -12.33 -3.81 55.34
CA MET A 696 -13.42 -4.82 55.45
C MET A 696 -14.85 -4.28 55.25
N PRO A 697 -15.82 -5.10 54.75
CA PRO A 697 -15.73 -6.43 54.10
C PRO A 697 -16.45 -6.55 52.73
N GLU A 698 -16.31 -7.71 52.07
CA GLU A 698 -17.08 -8.15 50.89
C GLU A 698 -18.44 -8.79 51.27
N ASP A 699 -19.41 -8.78 50.33
CA ASP A 699 -20.33 -9.88 49.92
C ASP A 699 -21.69 -9.35 49.40
N PRO A 700 -22.48 -10.12 48.59
CA PRO A 700 -22.18 -11.40 47.95
C PRO A 700 -22.41 -11.41 46.42
N VAL A 701 -21.82 -12.41 45.75
CA VAL A 701 -22.10 -12.76 44.34
C VAL A 701 -23.47 -13.44 44.21
N VAL A 702 -24.34 -12.93 43.35
CA VAL A 702 -25.58 -13.62 42.94
C VAL A 702 -25.31 -14.50 41.71
N GLN A 703 -25.32 -15.82 41.90
CA GLN A 703 -25.39 -16.77 40.80
C GLN A 703 -26.82 -16.91 40.27
N ALA A 704 -26.97 -16.98 38.95
CA ALA A 704 -28.17 -17.42 38.25
C ALA A 704 -27.76 -18.32 37.05
N PRO A 705 -28.60 -19.27 36.61
CA PRO A 705 -28.10 -20.65 36.50
C PRO A 705 -27.75 -21.13 35.09
N SER A 706 -26.88 -22.12 35.04
CA SER A 706 -26.70 -22.99 33.86
C SER A 706 -27.91 -23.90 33.67
N GLY A 707 -28.62 -23.75 32.54
CA GLY A 707 -29.71 -24.63 32.13
C GLY A 707 -29.76 -24.72 30.60
N LEU A 708 -29.61 -25.93 30.05
CA LEU A 708 -29.60 -26.17 28.61
C LEU A 708 -30.95 -25.86 27.96
N LEU A 709 -30.91 -25.25 26.77
CA LEU A 709 -31.69 -25.68 25.60
C LEU A 709 -31.16 -24.96 24.35
N SER A 710 -30.69 -25.71 23.36
CA SER A 710 -30.25 -25.17 22.06
C SER A 710 -31.45 -25.03 21.11
N PRO A 711 -31.70 -23.87 20.50
CA PRO A 711 -32.48 -23.76 19.28
C PRO A 711 -31.55 -23.81 18.07
N SER A 712 -31.64 -24.89 17.30
CA SER A 712 -31.14 -24.96 15.93
C SER A 712 -32.05 -24.17 14.96
N VAL A 713 -31.51 -23.84 13.78
CA VAL A 713 -32.17 -23.28 12.57
C VAL A 713 -32.08 -21.76 12.41
N GLY A 714 -31.71 -21.31 11.20
CA GLY A 714 -31.80 -19.91 10.76
C GLY A 714 -30.47 -19.28 10.35
N GLY A 715 -29.81 -19.80 9.31
CA GLY A 715 -28.56 -19.21 8.81
C GLY A 715 -28.77 -17.85 8.13
N ALA A 716 -28.18 -16.80 8.69
CA ALA A 716 -27.94 -15.52 8.00
C ALA A 716 -26.43 -15.22 8.09
N SER A 717 -25.73 -15.43 6.98
CA SER A 717 -24.28 -15.18 6.88
C SER A 717 -24.03 -13.68 6.76
N VAL A 718 -23.75 -13.01 7.88
CA VAL A 718 -23.49 -11.57 7.92
C VAL A 718 -22.08 -11.28 7.42
N THR A 719 -21.97 -10.78 6.19
CA THR A 719 -20.71 -10.35 5.59
C THR A 719 -20.20 -9.04 6.20
N THR A 720 -18.99 -9.06 6.76
CA THR A 720 -18.31 -7.87 7.27
C THR A 720 -17.71 -7.04 6.15
N SER A 721 -18.07 -5.75 6.05
CA SER A 721 -17.41 -4.82 5.13
C SER A 721 -16.05 -4.38 5.68
N THR A 722 -15.01 -4.46 4.85
CA THR A 722 -13.64 -4.03 5.16
C THR A 722 -13.30 -2.65 4.61
N ALA A 723 -14.29 -1.89 4.10
CA ALA A 723 -14.06 -0.59 3.47
C ALA A 723 -13.81 0.52 4.51
N HIS A 724 -12.61 1.09 4.49
CA HIS A 724 -12.20 2.23 5.31
C HIS A 724 -12.03 3.45 4.39
N SER A 725 -13.04 4.31 4.28
CA SER A 725 -13.06 5.45 3.34
C SER A 725 -12.31 6.70 3.84
N GLY A 726 -11.65 6.62 5.00
CA GLY A 726 -11.09 7.78 5.71
C GLY A 726 -12.13 8.66 6.41
N LEU A 727 -13.42 8.46 6.11
CA LEU A 727 -14.55 9.16 6.70
C LEU A 727 -14.88 8.63 8.10
N VAL A 728 -15.37 9.51 8.96
CA VAL A 728 -15.89 9.18 10.29
C VAL A 728 -17.28 9.79 10.45
N TYR A 729 -18.21 9.00 10.99
CA TYR A 729 -19.48 9.50 11.51
C TYR A 729 -19.66 8.92 12.91
N ALA A 730 -19.28 9.69 13.94
CA ALA A 730 -19.20 9.22 15.31
C ALA A 730 -20.32 9.82 16.18
N LEU A 731 -20.75 9.05 17.18
CA LEU A 731 -21.70 9.48 18.22
C LEU A 731 -20.99 9.55 19.56
N GLY A 732 -21.40 10.46 20.44
CA GLY A 732 -20.80 10.55 21.76
C GLY A 732 -21.29 11.73 22.60
N ARG A 733 -20.40 12.18 23.49
CA ARG A 733 -20.49 13.44 24.23
C ARG A 733 -19.28 14.30 23.90
N LEU A 734 -19.47 15.61 23.82
CA LEU A 734 -18.38 16.55 23.56
C LEU A 734 -17.62 16.86 24.87
N SER A 735 -16.32 17.04 24.79
CA SER A 735 -15.43 17.31 25.91
C SER A 735 -14.22 18.12 25.41
N TYR A 736 -13.27 18.41 26.30
CA TYR A 736 -12.04 19.13 25.94
C TYR A 736 -10.84 18.67 26.76
N ASP A 737 -9.65 18.93 26.23
CA ASP A 737 -8.36 18.76 26.90
C ASP A 737 -7.51 20.02 26.70
N LEU A 738 -6.75 20.40 27.74
CA LEU A 738 -5.96 21.64 27.77
C LEU A 738 -4.54 21.48 27.19
N GLY A 739 -4.18 20.27 26.74
CA GLY A 739 -2.96 19.97 26.00
C GLY A 739 -1.69 20.00 26.85
N THR A 740 -1.13 21.18 27.10
CA THR A 740 0.19 21.34 27.73
C THR A 740 0.13 22.26 28.94
N GLU A 741 1.02 22.06 29.91
CA GLU A 741 1.14 22.90 31.12
C GLU A 741 1.29 24.39 30.79
N LEU A 742 2.02 24.73 29.72
CA LEU A 742 2.17 26.11 29.24
C LEU A 742 0.86 26.68 28.66
N GLY A 743 0.07 25.85 27.98
CA GLY A 743 -1.26 26.21 27.47
C GLY A 743 -2.25 26.47 28.60
N VAL A 744 -2.28 25.59 29.60
CA VAL A 744 -3.06 25.74 30.84
C VAL A 744 -2.74 27.08 31.52
N GLN A 745 -1.47 27.33 31.84
CA GLN A 745 -1.05 28.57 32.53
C GLN A 745 -1.41 29.84 31.73
N THR A 746 -1.29 29.78 30.40
CA THR A 746 -1.65 30.90 29.52
C THR A 746 -3.16 31.17 29.57
N LEU A 747 -3.99 30.12 29.57
CA LEU A 747 -5.44 30.22 29.63
C LEU A 747 -5.93 30.70 31.01
N GLU A 748 -5.39 30.13 32.10
CA GLU A 748 -5.66 30.56 33.48
C GLU A 748 -5.37 32.06 33.67
N GLN A 749 -4.23 32.55 33.16
CA GLN A 749 -3.86 33.97 33.26
C GLN A 749 -4.86 34.88 32.51
N ARG A 750 -5.35 34.46 31.34
CA ARG A 750 -6.31 35.25 30.55
C ARG A 750 -7.71 35.23 31.14
N MET A 751 -8.16 34.08 31.64
CA MET A 751 -9.43 33.97 32.36
C MET A 751 -9.42 34.81 33.64
N ALA A 752 -8.29 34.82 34.39
CA ALA A 752 -8.13 35.69 35.55
C ALA A 752 -8.25 37.18 35.18
N GLN A 753 -7.64 37.63 34.07
CA GLN A 753 -7.81 39.00 33.58
C GLN A 753 -9.25 39.34 33.18
N ALA A 754 -10.01 38.36 32.64
CA ALA A 754 -11.42 38.56 32.31
C ALA A 754 -12.30 38.68 33.59
N VAL A 755 -11.98 37.92 34.65
CA VAL A 755 -12.60 38.08 35.98
C VAL A 755 -12.29 39.46 36.57
N GLU A 756 -11.03 39.93 36.48
CA GLU A 756 -10.64 41.28 36.97
C GLU A 756 -11.39 42.42 36.27
N ARG A 757 -11.79 42.22 35.00
CA ARG A 757 -12.64 43.16 34.24
C ARG A 757 -14.13 43.03 34.52
N GLY A 758 -14.54 41.98 35.26
CA GLY A 758 -15.95 41.65 35.51
C GLY A 758 -16.68 41.03 34.32
N GLU A 759 -15.94 40.49 33.35
CA GLU A 759 -16.49 39.89 32.12
C GLU A 759 -17.03 38.47 32.36
N ILE A 760 -16.37 37.68 33.22
CA ILE A 760 -16.77 36.32 33.61
C ILE A 760 -16.76 36.13 35.13
N ARG A 761 -17.40 35.06 35.63
CA ARG A 761 -17.58 34.81 37.08
C ARG A 761 -16.46 34.01 37.74
N GLY A 762 -15.76 33.16 36.98
CA GLY A 762 -14.72 32.27 37.49
C GLY A 762 -13.56 32.14 36.51
N ALA A 763 -12.37 31.84 37.03
CA ALA A 763 -11.14 31.76 36.23
C ALA A 763 -10.60 30.33 36.07
N ASN A 764 -11.41 29.30 36.37
CA ASN A 764 -10.96 27.92 36.41
C ASN A 764 -11.22 27.19 35.07
N PRO A 765 -10.20 26.91 34.23
CA PRO A 765 -10.41 26.24 32.94
C PRO A 765 -10.83 24.77 33.06
N TYR A 766 -10.71 24.16 34.25
CA TYR A 766 -11.23 22.81 34.53
C TYR A 766 -12.72 22.81 34.88
N ASN A 767 -13.32 23.97 35.14
CA ASN A 767 -14.76 24.13 35.29
C ASN A 767 -15.38 24.46 33.91
N VAL A 768 -16.15 23.53 33.37
CA VAL A 768 -16.78 23.66 32.05
C VAL A 768 -17.61 24.94 31.94
N SER A 769 -18.31 25.36 32.99
CA SER A 769 -19.13 26.58 32.96
C SER A 769 -18.29 27.85 32.84
N ASP A 770 -17.19 27.95 33.61
CA ASP A 770 -16.30 29.11 33.59
C ASP A 770 -15.57 29.20 32.23
N LEU A 771 -15.18 28.05 31.67
CA LEU A 771 -14.55 27.97 30.36
C LEU A 771 -15.51 28.34 29.22
N VAL A 772 -16.78 27.89 29.29
CA VAL A 772 -17.80 28.22 28.29
C VAL A 772 -18.09 29.73 28.27
N ASP A 773 -18.31 30.34 29.45
CA ASP A 773 -18.52 31.79 29.58
C ASP A 773 -17.34 32.58 28.97
N TYR A 774 -16.10 32.13 29.21
CA TYR A 774 -14.90 32.77 28.66
C TYR A 774 -14.75 32.61 27.14
N LEU A 775 -14.97 31.40 26.62
CA LEU A 775 -14.83 31.10 25.19
C LEU A 775 -15.97 31.67 24.34
N ASP A 776 -17.13 31.95 24.93
CA ASP A 776 -18.20 32.66 24.21
C ASP A 776 -17.76 34.09 23.89
N LEU A 777 -17.29 34.81 24.91
CA LEU A 777 -16.74 36.16 24.81
C LEU A 777 -15.45 36.27 23.97
N ASN A 778 -14.67 35.19 23.86
CA ASN A 778 -13.36 35.17 23.18
C ASN A 778 -13.29 34.12 22.04
N PRO A 779 -13.96 34.34 20.89
CA PRO A 779 -14.10 33.32 19.84
C PRO A 779 -12.78 32.79 19.25
N THR A 780 -11.74 33.61 19.21
CA THR A 780 -10.42 33.21 18.72
C THR A 780 -9.74 32.17 19.60
N GLU A 781 -10.06 32.12 20.89
CA GLU A 781 -9.43 31.20 21.86
C GLU A 781 -10.07 29.81 21.84
N ARG A 782 -11.22 29.65 21.16
CA ARG A 782 -11.84 28.33 20.89
C ARG A 782 -10.89 27.39 20.14
N ARG A 783 -9.90 27.93 19.42
CA ARG A 783 -8.84 27.19 18.71
C ARG A 783 -7.67 26.75 19.60
N CYS A 784 -7.58 27.24 20.84
CA CYS A 784 -6.44 27.02 21.73
C CYS A 784 -6.60 25.79 22.65
N ILE A 785 -7.79 25.20 22.72
CA ILE A 785 -8.08 23.95 23.43
C ILE A 785 -8.23 22.78 22.45
N ILE A 786 -7.97 21.57 22.92
CA ILE A 786 -8.20 20.34 22.16
C ILE A 786 -9.64 19.91 22.39
N TRP A 787 -10.50 20.02 21.38
CA TRP A 787 -11.87 19.50 21.45
C TRP A 787 -11.83 17.97 21.32
N THR A 788 -12.54 17.26 22.18
CA THR A 788 -12.56 15.79 22.19
C THR A 788 -13.99 15.26 22.09
N LEU A 789 -14.16 14.14 21.38
CA LEU A 789 -15.40 13.37 21.38
C LEU A 789 -15.19 12.13 22.25
N GLU A 790 -16.07 11.95 23.23
CA GLU A 790 -16.05 10.84 24.19
C GLU A 790 -17.18 9.85 23.94
N MET A 791 -16.88 8.57 24.13
CA MET A 791 -17.84 7.47 24.13
C MET A 791 -17.70 6.71 25.45
N ASP A 792 -18.80 6.61 26.20
CA ASP A 792 -18.87 5.94 27.51
C ASP A 792 -17.80 6.41 28.54
N GLY A 793 -17.40 7.69 28.46
CA GLY A 793 -16.39 8.30 29.33
C GLY A 793 -14.93 8.07 28.88
N CYS A 794 -14.71 7.53 27.69
CA CYS A 794 -13.39 7.44 27.07
C CYS A 794 -13.31 8.35 25.84
N PRO A 795 -12.29 9.22 25.71
CA PRO A 795 -12.09 10.01 24.50
C PRO A 795 -11.68 9.11 23.34
N ILE A 796 -12.38 9.24 22.21
CA ILE A 796 -12.17 8.42 21.00
C ILE A 796 -11.59 9.21 19.83
N TYR A 797 -11.84 10.52 19.76
CA TYR A 797 -11.32 11.41 18.72
C TYR A 797 -10.99 12.78 19.28
N ALA A 798 -9.97 13.42 18.71
CA ALA A 798 -9.79 14.86 18.80
C ALA A 798 -10.40 15.53 17.56
N LEU A 799 -11.22 16.56 17.77
CA LEU A 799 -11.94 17.28 16.73
C LEU A 799 -11.15 18.52 16.30
N ALA A 800 -10.84 18.60 15.02
CA ALA A 800 -10.13 19.74 14.43
C ALA A 800 -11.00 20.39 13.34
N PRO A 801 -11.81 21.41 13.67
CA PRO A 801 -12.48 22.24 12.67
C PRO A 801 -11.49 22.83 11.65
N LYS A 802 -11.77 22.65 10.36
CA LYS A 802 -10.90 23.07 9.25
C LYS A 802 -11.70 23.69 8.10
N GLY A 803 -11.02 24.41 7.22
CA GLY A 803 -11.63 25.05 6.04
C GLY A 803 -12.32 26.37 6.38
N PRO A 804 -13.08 26.95 5.43
CA PRO A 804 -13.65 28.30 5.56
C PRO A 804 -14.70 28.42 6.67
N TYR A 805 -15.32 27.30 7.09
CA TYR A 805 -16.36 27.27 8.12
C TYR A 805 -15.85 26.98 9.53
N ALA A 806 -14.52 26.90 9.73
CA ALA A 806 -13.93 26.46 10.99
C ALA A 806 -14.45 27.25 12.22
N ASP A 807 -14.58 28.57 12.12
CA ASP A 807 -15.02 29.41 13.25
C ASP A 807 -16.51 29.23 13.59
N GLN A 808 -17.38 29.00 12.60
CA GLN A 808 -18.78 28.64 12.90
C GLN A 808 -18.88 27.24 13.51
N ILE A 809 -18.04 26.29 13.07
CA ILE A 809 -17.98 24.95 13.64
C ILE A 809 -17.49 25.01 15.10
N TYR A 810 -16.45 25.80 15.42
CA TYR A 810 -16.05 26.06 16.82
C TYR A 810 -17.17 26.71 17.66
N GLY A 811 -18.00 27.56 17.06
CA GLY A 811 -19.22 28.07 17.69
C GLY A 811 -20.22 26.96 18.03
N ILE A 812 -20.57 26.12 17.04
CA ILE A 812 -21.48 24.98 17.26
C ILE A 812 -20.93 24.03 18.34
N LEU A 813 -19.63 23.73 18.33
CA LEU A 813 -19.02 22.89 19.36
C LEU A 813 -19.15 23.52 20.76
N LEU A 814 -19.00 24.84 20.88
CA LEU A 814 -19.22 25.53 22.15
C LEU A 814 -20.69 25.49 22.60
N ASP A 815 -21.63 25.72 21.68
CA ASP A 815 -23.08 25.63 21.94
C ASP A 815 -23.48 24.21 22.41
N LEU A 816 -22.92 23.18 21.77
CA LEU A 816 -23.13 21.79 22.15
C LEU A 816 -22.55 21.48 23.54
N LEU A 817 -21.34 21.97 23.84
CA LEU A 817 -20.71 21.80 25.16
C LEU A 817 -21.52 22.50 26.26
N ASN A 818 -22.00 23.71 26.00
CA ASN A 818 -22.89 24.46 26.89
C ASN A 818 -24.23 23.72 27.12
N GLY A 819 -24.82 23.16 26.08
CA GLY A 819 -26.05 22.35 26.19
C GLY A 819 -25.88 21.14 27.11
N GLN A 820 -24.70 20.52 27.15
CA GLN A 820 -24.43 19.36 28.03
C GLN A 820 -24.28 19.71 29.52
N ILE A 821 -24.11 20.99 29.89
CA ILE A 821 -24.03 21.43 31.30
C ILE A 821 -25.33 22.05 31.83
N GLN A 822 -26.34 22.21 30.97
CA GLN A 822 -27.68 22.64 31.40
C GLN A 822 -28.35 21.56 32.28
N PRO A 823 -29.27 21.92 33.19
CA PRO A 823 -30.07 20.94 33.93
C PRO A 823 -30.88 20.03 32.99
N GLU A 824 -31.07 18.76 33.34
CA GLU A 824 -31.76 17.79 32.45
C GLU A 824 -33.20 18.20 32.07
N ASP A 825 -33.88 18.96 32.91
CA ASP A 825 -35.23 19.49 32.64
C ASP A 825 -35.23 20.74 31.71
N SER A 826 -34.05 21.26 31.34
CA SER A 826 -33.92 22.43 30.47
C SER A 826 -34.23 22.09 29.01
N PRO A 827 -34.96 22.95 28.27
CA PRO A 827 -35.15 22.75 26.82
C PRO A 827 -33.82 22.85 26.05
N GLY A 828 -32.80 23.50 26.61
CA GLY A 828 -31.46 23.58 26.04
C GLY A 828 -30.50 22.46 26.44
N PHE A 829 -30.95 21.47 27.21
CA PHE A 829 -30.10 20.33 27.59
C PHE A 829 -29.75 19.46 26.39
N ILE A 830 -28.50 19.01 26.30
CA ILE A 830 -28.02 18.12 25.24
C ILE A 830 -27.40 16.89 25.88
N GLU A 831 -27.93 15.71 25.55
CA GLU A 831 -27.49 14.45 26.15
C GLU A 831 -26.42 13.75 25.29
N ARG A 832 -26.54 13.85 23.96
CA ARG A 832 -25.68 13.17 22.96
C ARG A 832 -25.49 14.04 21.73
N VAL A 833 -24.39 13.81 21.01
CA VAL A 833 -24.05 14.50 19.76
C VAL A 833 -23.65 13.53 18.64
N SER A 834 -23.85 13.92 17.38
CA SER A 834 -23.14 13.35 16.22
C SER A 834 -22.09 14.30 15.66
N ILE A 835 -20.95 13.75 15.26
CA ILE A 835 -19.88 14.48 14.57
C ILE A 835 -19.49 13.72 13.29
N PRO A 836 -19.79 14.27 12.09
CA PRO A 836 -19.19 13.84 10.84
C PRO A 836 -17.79 14.45 10.66
N GLY A 837 -16.91 13.76 9.93
CA GLY A 837 -15.60 14.30 9.58
C GLY A 837 -14.72 13.33 8.82
N MET A 838 -13.44 13.68 8.66
CA MET A 838 -12.45 12.89 7.95
C MET A 838 -11.19 12.71 8.81
N ARG A 839 -10.66 11.48 8.90
CA ARG A 839 -9.40 11.21 9.61
C ARG A 839 -8.25 11.90 8.91
N THR A 840 -7.38 12.59 9.66
CA THR A 840 -6.21 13.28 9.10
C THR A 840 -4.95 12.41 9.04
N GLY A 841 -5.02 11.17 9.54
CA GLY A 841 -3.84 10.31 9.78
C GLY A 841 -3.00 10.71 11.01
N GLY A 842 -3.06 11.97 11.42
CA GLY A 842 -2.37 12.49 12.60
C GLY A 842 -3.02 12.13 13.94
N THR A 843 -2.22 12.23 15.00
CA THR A 843 -2.66 12.14 16.40
C THR A 843 -2.30 13.40 17.16
N VAL A 844 -3.14 13.82 18.12
CA VAL A 844 -2.78 14.82 19.13
C VAL A 844 -2.46 14.13 20.45
N GLU A 845 -1.51 14.67 21.20
CA GLU A 845 -1.20 14.23 22.56
C GLU A 845 -2.01 15.08 23.56
N MET A 846 -2.79 14.41 24.41
CA MET A 846 -3.55 15.02 25.51
C MET A 846 -2.63 15.40 26.68
N PHE A 847 -3.14 16.18 27.62
CA PHE A 847 -2.46 16.47 28.91
C PHE A 847 -2.09 15.17 29.68
N SER A 848 -2.89 14.12 29.55
CA SER A 848 -2.62 12.77 30.08
C SER A 848 -1.51 11.98 29.37
N ARG A 849 -0.92 12.55 28.29
CA ARG A 849 -0.03 11.90 27.31
C ARG A 849 -0.67 10.78 26.49
N ALA A 850 -1.99 10.58 26.60
CA ALA A 850 -2.72 9.73 25.67
C ALA A 850 -2.73 10.33 24.26
N LYS A 851 -2.57 9.49 23.23
CA LYS A 851 -2.58 9.94 21.82
C LYS A 851 -3.93 9.65 21.18
N LEU A 852 -4.67 10.70 20.85
CA LEU A 852 -5.96 10.61 20.18
C LEU A 852 -5.84 10.79 18.67
N PRO A 853 -6.53 9.98 17.85
CA PRO A 853 -6.62 10.22 16.41
C PRO A 853 -7.42 11.49 16.12
N VAL A 854 -6.93 12.30 15.17
CA VAL A 854 -7.56 13.59 14.81
C VAL A 854 -8.57 13.40 13.67
N VAL A 855 -9.76 13.96 13.85
CA VAL A 855 -10.83 14.05 12.86
C VAL A 855 -10.98 15.51 12.45
N ALA A 856 -10.74 15.79 11.16
CA ALA A 856 -11.03 17.07 10.56
C ALA A 856 -12.54 17.23 10.35
N VAL A 857 -13.12 18.28 10.92
CA VAL A 857 -14.53 18.65 10.75
C VAL A 857 -14.56 19.85 9.81
N ALA A 858 -14.98 19.63 8.56
CA ALA A 858 -14.93 20.64 7.49
C ALA A 858 -16.30 21.23 7.13
N ASP A 859 -17.38 20.67 7.69
CA ASP A 859 -18.76 21.00 7.37
C ASP A 859 -19.57 21.13 8.65
N MET A 860 -20.55 22.05 8.65
CA MET A 860 -21.50 22.24 9.75
C MET A 860 -22.65 21.22 9.68
N ARG A 861 -22.92 20.64 8.50
CA ARG A 861 -24.01 19.69 8.27
C ARG A 861 -23.75 18.34 8.93
N GLY A 862 -24.76 17.77 9.57
CA GLY A 862 -24.66 16.48 10.25
C GLY A 862 -24.14 16.56 11.70
N ILE A 863 -23.69 17.75 12.14
CA ILE A 863 -23.44 18.04 13.55
C ILE A 863 -24.81 18.28 14.21
N TYR A 864 -25.21 17.39 15.11
CA TYR A 864 -26.49 17.46 15.83
C TYR A 864 -26.26 17.22 17.32
N GLY A 865 -27.07 17.85 18.16
CA GLY A 865 -27.24 17.53 19.57
C GLY A 865 -28.68 17.14 19.85
N TRP A 866 -28.90 16.16 20.73
CA TRP A 866 -30.25 15.68 21.06
C TRP A 866 -30.55 15.74 22.56
N HIS A 867 -31.78 16.14 22.86
CA HIS A 867 -32.41 15.95 24.15
C HIS A 867 -33.44 14.82 24.04
N ILE A 868 -33.14 13.62 24.56
CA ILE A 868 -34.04 12.47 24.45
C ILE A 868 -35.40 12.76 25.11
N ASN A 869 -35.47 13.38 26.29
CA ASN A 869 -36.75 13.66 26.94
C ASN A 869 -37.62 14.65 26.18
N ALA A 870 -37.05 15.71 25.58
CA ALA A 870 -37.81 16.66 24.77
C ALA A 870 -38.37 16.01 23.50
N LEU A 871 -37.55 15.23 22.79
CA LEU A 871 -37.97 14.42 21.64
C LEU A 871 -39.11 13.46 22.01
N VAL A 872 -38.99 12.75 23.14
CA VAL A 872 -40.06 11.86 23.62
C VAL A 872 -41.34 12.65 23.92
N GLN A 873 -41.27 13.79 24.60
CA GLN A 873 -42.44 14.62 24.88
C GLN A 873 -43.15 15.10 23.62
N GLU A 874 -42.40 15.59 22.61
CA GLU A 874 -42.97 16.01 21.33
C GLU A 874 -43.73 14.88 20.62
N VAL A 875 -43.14 13.68 20.58
CA VAL A 875 -43.74 12.49 19.96
C VAL A 875 -44.98 12.03 20.69
N VAL A 876 -44.95 11.94 22.03
CA VAL A 876 -46.11 11.50 22.82
C VAL A 876 -47.26 12.51 22.68
N ASN A 877 -46.95 13.81 22.70
CA ASN A 877 -47.94 14.88 22.51
C ASN A 877 -48.55 14.86 21.09
N SER A 878 -47.79 14.42 20.08
CA SER A 878 -48.27 14.21 18.71
C SER A 878 -49.15 12.95 18.59
N ALA A 879 -48.78 11.86 19.26
CA ALA A 879 -49.47 10.56 19.18
C ALA A 879 -50.76 10.46 20.02
N LEU A 880 -50.81 11.10 21.20
CA LEU A 880 -51.94 11.05 22.13
C LEU A 880 -52.72 12.38 22.25
N GLY A 881 -52.20 13.45 21.65
CA GLY A 881 -52.73 14.81 21.81
C GLY A 881 -52.29 15.50 23.11
N LYS A 882 -52.41 16.83 23.16
CA LYS A 882 -51.87 17.68 24.25
C LYS A 882 -52.48 17.48 25.65
N ASN A 883 -53.52 16.66 25.78
CA ASN A 883 -54.29 16.51 27.04
C ASN A 883 -54.23 15.07 27.60
N GLY A 884 -53.26 14.26 27.18
CA GLY A 884 -53.13 12.86 27.62
C GLY A 884 -52.58 12.71 29.04
N GLU A 885 -53.35 13.02 30.08
CA GLU A 885 -52.98 12.65 31.45
C GLU A 885 -53.47 11.23 31.80
N GLY A 886 -52.56 10.33 32.13
CA GLY A 886 -52.91 8.96 32.53
C GLY A 886 -51.73 7.98 32.51
N ALA A 887 -51.99 6.74 32.92
CA ALA A 887 -51.00 5.66 32.96
C ALA A 887 -50.45 5.33 31.56
N ASP A 888 -51.28 5.37 30.52
CA ASP A 888 -50.86 5.09 29.13
C ASP A 888 -49.89 6.15 28.58
N TYR A 889 -49.98 7.42 29.00
CA TYR A 889 -49.00 8.45 28.63
C TYR A 889 -47.62 8.14 29.21
N GLN A 890 -47.57 7.77 30.49
CA GLN A 890 -46.32 7.40 31.16
C GLN A 890 -45.75 6.09 30.58
N ALA A 891 -46.59 5.11 30.27
CA ALA A 891 -46.18 3.87 29.61
C ALA A 891 -45.61 4.12 28.21
N LEU A 892 -46.26 4.94 27.38
CA LEU A 892 -45.76 5.28 26.04
C LEU A 892 -44.48 6.12 26.10
N ARG A 893 -44.41 7.11 27.02
CA ARG A 893 -43.19 7.89 27.31
C ARG A 893 -42.02 6.97 27.68
N ALA A 894 -42.24 6.02 28.59
CA ALA A 894 -41.23 5.05 28.99
C ALA A 894 -40.83 4.11 27.84
N ALA A 895 -41.78 3.66 27.01
CA ALA A 895 -41.53 2.81 25.86
C ALA A 895 -40.67 3.51 24.79
N ILE A 896 -40.98 4.76 24.43
CA ILE A 896 -40.19 5.53 23.45
C ILE A 896 -38.80 5.86 24.02
N ALA A 897 -38.70 6.30 25.29
CA ALA A 897 -37.42 6.56 25.94
C ALA A 897 -36.55 5.29 26.12
N GLY A 898 -37.18 4.12 26.31
CA GLY A 898 -36.52 2.81 26.30
C GLY A 898 -36.02 2.43 24.92
N PHE A 899 -36.86 2.60 23.88
CA PHE A 899 -36.49 2.37 22.48
C PHE A 899 -35.31 3.23 22.03
N LEU A 900 -35.38 4.55 22.21
CA LEU A 900 -34.32 5.47 21.77
C LEU A 900 -32.99 5.20 22.46
N ARG A 901 -33.00 4.94 23.78
CA ARG A 901 -31.79 4.52 24.49
C ARG A 901 -31.26 3.19 23.96
N ARG A 902 -32.12 2.18 23.79
CA ARG A 902 -31.69 0.87 23.28
C ARG A 902 -31.08 0.96 21.88
N VAL A 903 -31.67 1.74 20.96
CA VAL A 903 -31.11 1.99 19.63
C VAL A 903 -29.74 2.67 19.71
N TYR A 904 -29.59 3.70 20.56
CA TYR A 904 -28.29 4.35 20.77
C TYR A 904 -27.25 3.35 21.31
N TYR A 905 -27.57 2.60 22.36
CA TYR A 905 -26.61 1.68 22.98
C TYR A 905 -26.31 0.44 22.11
N GLU A 906 -27.24 -0.09 21.33
CA GLU A 906 -26.97 -1.22 20.41
C GLU A 906 -26.20 -0.81 19.15
N LEU A 907 -26.35 0.43 18.66
CA LEU A 907 -25.73 0.88 17.41
C LEU A 907 -24.47 1.72 17.56
N ARG A 908 -24.24 2.40 18.71
CA ARG A 908 -23.05 3.26 18.88
C ARG A 908 -21.75 2.47 18.71
N ASN A 909 -20.84 3.04 17.94
CA ASN A 909 -19.51 2.46 17.66
C ASN A 909 -18.56 3.58 17.17
N HIS A 910 -17.29 3.26 16.92
CA HIS A 910 -16.28 4.25 16.50
C HIS A 910 -16.58 4.98 15.18
N GLY A 911 -17.49 4.49 14.34
CA GLY A 911 -17.96 5.21 13.16
C GLY A 911 -16.97 5.27 12.01
N MET A 912 -16.05 4.32 11.89
CA MET A 912 -14.93 4.38 10.94
C MET A 912 -15.17 3.59 9.65
N THR A 913 -15.59 2.32 9.74
CA THR A 913 -15.93 1.54 8.54
C THR A 913 -17.28 2.00 7.97
N SER A 914 -17.60 1.63 6.73
CA SER A 914 -18.92 1.98 6.17
C SER A 914 -20.08 1.38 6.96
N ARG A 915 -19.94 0.16 7.48
CA ARG A 915 -20.98 -0.45 8.33
C ARG A 915 -21.13 0.30 9.66
N ASP A 916 -20.01 0.73 10.24
CA ASP A 916 -19.94 1.52 11.47
C ASP A 916 -20.62 2.89 11.32
N ARG A 917 -20.30 3.62 10.24
CA ARG A 917 -20.99 4.87 9.87
C ARG A 917 -22.48 4.64 9.65
N ALA A 918 -22.86 3.55 8.99
CA ALA A 918 -24.26 3.22 8.74
C ALA A 918 -25.02 2.93 10.03
N MET A 919 -24.42 2.20 10.98
CA MET A 919 -25.01 1.96 12.30
C MET A 919 -25.16 3.25 13.12
N ASN A 920 -24.12 4.08 13.20
CA ASN A 920 -24.18 5.35 13.91
C ASN A 920 -25.18 6.33 13.28
N PHE A 921 -25.18 6.47 11.96
CA PHE A 921 -26.15 7.32 11.26
C PHE A 921 -27.57 6.76 11.33
N ALA A 922 -27.74 5.44 11.37
CA ALA A 922 -29.04 4.83 11.59
C ALA A 922 -29.61 5.15 12.98
N ALA A 923 -28.77 5.24 14.02
CA ALA A 923 -29.22 5.72 15.33
C ALA A 923 -29.67 7.19 15.28
N THR A 924 -28.91 8.07 14.61
CA THR A 924 -29.34 9.45 14.29
C THR A 924 -30.69 9.46 13.57
N ASN A 925 -30.85 8.64 12.52
CA ASN A 925 -32.06 8.59 11.72
C ASN A 925 -33.26 8.05 12.53
N CYS A 926 -33.05 7.12 13.47
CA CYS A 926 -34.09 6.67 14.40
C CYS A 926 -34.55 7.75 15.38
N LEU A 927 -33.63 8.61 15.85
CA LEU A 927 -33.95 9.78 16.67
C LEU A 927 -34.78 10.79 15.85
N GLN A 928 -34.39 11.08 14.61
CA GLN A 928 -35.10 12.04 13.73
C GLN A 928 -36.46 11.50 13.23
N ALA A 929 -36.57 10.19 12.96
CA ALA A 929 -37.77 9.54 12.42
C ALA A 929 -38.65 8.85 13.48
N VAL A 930 -38.50 9.20 14.76
CA VAL A 930 -39.16 8.56 15.91
C VAL A 930 -40.70 8.49 15.79
N THR A 931 -41.32 9.46 15.11
CA THR A 931 -42.78 9.48 14.81
C THR A 931 -43.24 8.30 13.97
N ALA A 932 -42.38 7.74 13.10
CA ALA A 932 -42.70 6.57 12.28
C ALA A 932 -42.89 5.29 13.14
N PHE A 933 -42.20 5.20 14.28
CA PHE A 933 -42.27 4.06 15.20
C PHE A 933 -43.31 4.25 16.30
N ALA A 934 -43.77 5.49 16.54
CA ALA A 934 -44.69 5.84 17.62
C ALA A 934 -45.97 4.98 17.62
N LYS A 935 -46.51 4.64 16.44
CA LYS A 935 -47.66 3.73 16.30
C LYS A 935 -47.37 2.29 16.74
N ALA A 936 -46.19 1.76 16.43
CA ALA A 936 -45.83 0.40 16.87
C ALA A 936 -45.65 0.33 18.40
N LEU A 937 -45.08 1.39 18.97
CA LEU A 937 -44.86 1.54 20.42
C LEU A 937 -46.17 1.76 21.19
N SER A 938 -47.13 2.55 20.66
CA SER A 938 -48.46 2.70 21.26
C SER A 938 -49.32 1.44 21.17
N GLU A 939 -49.09 0.60 20.15
CA GLU A 939 -49.67 -0.75 20.05
C GLU A 939 -49.00 -1.79 20.98
N ARG A 940 -48.23 -1.36 22.00
CA ARG A 940 -47.47 -2.15 22.98
C ARG A 940 -46.37 -3.08 22.41
N ARG A 941 -45.95 -2.89 21.14
CA ARG A 941 -44.84 -3.69 20.61
C ARG A 941 -43.49 -3.16 21.12
N ALA A 942 -42.61 -4.09 21.48
CA ALA A 942 -41.23 -3.83 21.84
C ALA A 942 -40.27 -4.20 20.69
N LEU A 943 -39.17 -3.46 20.55
CA LEU A 943 -38.08 -3.81 19.65
C LEU A 943 -37.54 -5.20 20.03
N ARG A 944 -37.46 -6.11 19.06
CA ARG A 944 -36.89 -7.46 19.21
C ARG A 944 -35.41 -7.44 18.84
N SER A 945 -35.12 -7.05 17.60
CA SER A 945 -33.80 -7.08 16.99
C SER A 945 -33.59 -5.92 16.03
N ILE A 946 -32.32 -5.55 15.87
CA ILE A 946 -31.83 -4.64 14.83
C ILE A 946 -30.89 -5.44 13.92
N ALA A 947 -31.11 -5.42 12.61
CA ALA A 947 -30.20 -5.97 11.61
C ALA A 947 -29.73 -4.88 10.65
N VAL A 948 -28.47 -4.98 10.21
CA VAL A 948 -27.83 -4.00 9.31
C VAL A 948 -27.15 -4.77 8.18
N GLU A 949 -27.70 -4.64 6.98
CA GLU A 949 -27.26 -5.37 5.78
C GLU A 949 -26.85 -4.40 4.69
N LYS A 950 -26.04 -4.84 3.71
CA LYS A 950 -25.67 -3.98 2.58
C LYS A 950 -26.79 -3.99 1.54
N SER A 951 -27.24 -2.81 1.10
CA SER A 951 -28.34 -2.71 0.13
C SER A 951 -27.95 -3.34 -1.20
N GLN A 952 -28.87 -4.13 -1.76
CA GLN A 952 -28.75 -4.66 -3.12
C GLN A 952 -29.27 -3.66 -4.17
N VAL A 953 -30.00 -2.62 -3.76
CA VAL A 953 -30.68 -1.66 -4.65
C VAL A 953 -30.16 -0.25 -4.38
N CYS A 954 -28.95 0.03 -4.88
CA CYS A 954 -28.41 1.38 -4.88
C CYS A 954 -27.67 1.75 -6.15
N ARG A 955 -27.42 3.06 -6.31
CA ARG A 955 -26.70 3.61 -7.45
C ARG A 955 -25.26 3.12 -7.45
N MET A 956 -24.66 3.03 -8.63
CA MET A 956 -23.23 2.77 -8.75
C MET A 956 -22.46 3.88 -8.00
N HIS A 957 -21.46 3.51 -7.21
CA HIS A 957 -20.68 4.37 -6.31
C HIS A 957 -21.34 4.85 -5.00
N SER A 958 -22.63 4.57 -4.76
CA SER A 958 -23.23 4.66 -3.41
C SER A 958 -22.70 3.57 -2.49
N ASP A 959 -22.62 3.83 -1.18
CA ASP A 959 -22.32 2.82 -0.15
C ASP A 959 -23.55 2.67 0.76
N CYS A 960 -24.58 2.04 0.21
CA CYS A 960 -25.87 1.91 0.87
C CYS A 960 -25.99 0.71 1.80
N TRP A 961 -26.66 0.94 2.93
CA TRP A 961 -26.97 -0.04 3.95
C TRP A 961 -28.46 0.01 4.30
N GLU A 962 -29.06 -1.15 4.53
CA GLU A 962 -30.45 -1.30 4.93
C GLU A 962 -30.49 -1.67 6.42
N LEU A 963 -31.20 -0.86 7.21
CA LEU A 963 -31.50 -1.19 8.59
C LEU A 963 -32.88 -1.82 8.68
N TYR A 964 -32.98 -2.94 9.37
CA TYR A 964 -34.23 -3.61 9.70
C TYR A 964 -34.47 -3.57 11.22
N LEU A 965 -35.52 -2.87 11.65
CA LEU A 965 -36.00 -2.85 13.03
C LEU A 965 -37.21 -3.78 13.14
N THR A 966 -37.07 -4.90 13.86
CA THR A 966 -38.17 -5.85 14.06
C THR A 966 -38.83 -5.60 15.41
N PHE A 967 -40.12 -5.28 15.42
CA PHE A 967 -40.94 -5.11 16.62
C PHE A 967 -41.86 -6.32 16.81
N HIS A 968 -41.93 -6.80 18.04
CA HIS A 968 -42.79 -7.93 18.45
C HIS A 968 -43.65 -7.53 19.65
N ASP A 969 -44.69 -8.30 19.91
CA ASP A 969 -45.48 -8.18 21.13
C ASP A 969 -44.94 -9.16 22.17
N PRO A 970 -44.43 -8.69 23.32
CA PRO A 970 -43.89 -9.57 24.36
C PRO A 970 -44.98 -10.28 25.19
N GLU A 971 -46.23 -9.82 25.14
CA GLU A 971 -47.36 -10.43 25.86
C GLU A 971 -48.07 -11.48 24.98
N GLU A 972 -48.15 -11.25 23.65
CA GLU A 972 -48.82 -12.14 22.69
C GLU A 972 -47.85 -12.62 21.59
N SER A 973 -47.14 -13.72 21.84
CA SER A 973 -46.13 -14.27 20.92
C SER A 973 -46.66 -14.67 19.53
N LYS A 974 -47.97 -14.89 19.40
CA LYS A 974 -48.63 -15.21 18.12
C LYS A 974 -48.99 -13.97 17.28
N ARG A 975 -48.86 -12.76 17.84
CA ARG A 975 -49.11 -11.51 17.12
C ARG A 975 -48.00 -11.28 16.09
N ALA A 976 -48.38 -10.91 14.87
CA ALA A 976 -47.43 -10.68 13.79
C ALA A 976 -46.42 -9.57 14.15
N GLU A 977 -45.15 -9.84 13.89
CA GLU A 977 -44.06 -8.88 14.01
C GLU A 977 -44.26 -7.74 13.01
N THR A 978 -43.84 -6.53 13.37
CA THR A 978 -43.80 -5.38 12.46
C THR A 978 -42.35 -5.04 12.16
N ILE A 979 -41.96 -5.11 10.89
CA ILE A 979 -40.61 -4.78 10.44
C ILE A 979 -40.65 -3.38 9.84
N PHE A 980 -39.75 -2.52 10.28
CA PHE A 980 -39.44 -1.25 9.62
C PHE A 980 -38.11 -1.36 8.90
N GLN A 981 -38.04 -0.86 7.67
CA GLN A 981 -36.83 -0.80 6.86
C GLN A 981 -36.53 0.64 6.46
N PHE A 982 -35.28 1.05 6.56
CA PHE A 982 -34.79 2.26 5.90
C PHE A 982 -33.40 2.05 5.32
N THR A 983 -33.11 2.77 4.24
CA THR A 983 -31.83 2.70 3.53
C THR A 983 -31.03 3.97 3.83
N VAL A 984 -29.75 3.82 4.15
CA VAL A 984 -28.81 4.93 4.40
C VAL A 984 -27.61 4.79 3.46
N ASP A 985 -27.19 5.87 2.83
CA ASP A 985 -25.97 5.94 2.02
C ASP A 985 -24.88 6.65 2.82
N VAL A 986 -23.73 5.97 2.98
CA VAL A 986 -22.57 6.46 3.75
C VAL A 986 -21.35 6.70 2.85
N SER A 987 -21.56 6.94 1.54
CA SER A 987 -20.50 7.30 0.60
C SER A 987 -19.77 8.60 0.99
N ASP A 988 -20.52 9.55 1.56
CA ASP A 988 -20.09 10.93 1.81
C ASP A 988 -19.82 11.20 3.30
N ILE A 989 -19.17 12.34 3.60
CA ILE A 989 -18.88 12.81 4.97
C ILE A 989 -20.15 12.94 5.81
N MET A 990 -21.23 13.42 5.20
CA MET A 990 -22.57 13.52 5.79
C MET A 990 -23.44 12.43 5.15
N PRO A 991 -23.76 11.33 5.86
CA PRO A 991 -24.58 10.26 5.31
C PRO A 991 -26.03 10.70 5.07
N VAL A 992 -26.71 10.09 4.10
CA VAL A 992 -28.07 10.48 3.71
C VAL A 992 -29.06 9.31 3.74
N THR A 993 -30.30 9.58 4.12
CA THR A 993 -31.38 8.59 4.09
C THR A 993 -31.97 8.50 2.67
N VAL A 994 -32.01 7.29 2.10
CA VAL A 994 -32.45 7.04 0.72
C VAL A 994 -33.90 6.56 0.71
N GLY A 995 -34.82 7.49 0.40
CA GLY A 995 -36.25 7.24 0.36
C GLY A 995 -36.94 7.28 1.73
N GLY A 996 -38.23 6.95 1.76
CA GLY A 996 -39.03 6.91 2.99
C GLY A 996 -38.93 5.58 3.74
N VAL A 997 -39.20 5.62 5.05
CA VAL A 997 -39.26 4.42 5.90
C VAL A 997 -40.38 3.49 5.40
N ARG A 998 -40.03 2.24 5.12
CA ARG A 998 -40.97 1.18 4.73
C ARG A 998 -41.37 0.40 5.96
N SER A 999 -42.61 -0.12 5.98
CA SER A 999 -43.05 -1.02 7.05
C SER A 999 -43.98 -2.11 6.52
N TRP A 1000 -43.89 -3.31 7.09
CA TRP A 1000 -44.78 -4.44 6.80
C TRP A 1000 -44.86 -5.39 8.00
N ALA A 1001 -45.84 -6.30 7.96
CA ALA A 1001 -46.00 -7.34 8.98
C ALA A 1001 -45.39 -8.67 8.53
N ARG A 1002 -44.74 -9.39 9.46
CA ARG A 1002 -44.24 -10.76 9.28
C ARG A 1002 -44.90 -11.66 10.33
N ARG A 1003 -45.45 -12.81 9.92
CA ARG A 1003 -45.88 -13.83 10.90
C ARG A 1003 -44.64 -14.37 11.61
N GLY A 1004 -44.70 -14.48 12.94
CA GLY A 1004 -43.67 -15.19 13.70
C GLY A 1004 -43.49 -16.61 13.14
N GLN A 1005 -42.25 -17.04 12.98
CA GLN A 1005 -41.92 -18.44 12.82
C GLN A 1005 -41.80 -19.05 14.22
N ASP A 1006 -42.50 -20.15 14.45
CA ASP A 1006 -42.31 -21.03 15.61
C ASP A 1006 -40.96 -21.77 15.50
#